data_AF-Q6CTS3-F1
#
_entry.id   AF-Q6CTS3-F1
#
_cell.length_a   1.000
_cell.length_b   1.000
_cell.length_c   1.000
_cell.angle_alpha   90.00
_cell.angle_beta   90.00
_cell.angle_gamma   90.00
#
_symmetry.space_group_name_H-M   'P 1'
#
loop_
_entity.id
_entity.type
_entity.pdbx_description
1 polymer ?
#
loop_
_entity_poly.entity_id
_entity_poly.type
_entity_poly.pdbx_seq_one_letter_code
_entity_poly.pdbx_strand_id
1 'polypeptide(L)'
;MFELNYGAVPTSRTDCLARVLDCGDDNRGSISAICEPDLTIDGNSSLASSENYTNCKICGGFANFLCSRDSRAGWFCSFCNAYNELGNIPLSSSYLKHLGTAAVPTHSKFAIIIDLNCEFEENLDALKMLQFGSVQSLALITIEDGSVTIHTDGSHITVDAESSSCISHLKKLDTEWFIAKYGLLVRKIWTDQISFGAKLAELLCQRTRSKKRCRRNTALAIFLAQCLNPSQSIAFVFGPCTVAPGKVISMDRKNHIRQHRNIEEDKDVKYWKPSREFYNKMSKSLKFAPCTVFVASMDQVGIWEMRSCLNNFIQYESFNDRNFIYDWQAYIQGKGCYEITRIVIKTSNKLLLNGIFGPVSSLKDKDTHVSDTPKGFGGSGTFRYKGPSSNLPSILISLSVDTSRSAAEALQEMPDKFSFQMECYYKHLNQEYVSVETKFIPSTTLPGEHLLTQNFHWDIMAGSIMKKISFAVLFQGKFYDYDLRWWTLEIVKLLKSLNAIDVPGIKSLQEVTYFMQRSTLLRKRNTSPDEWIVYHWTILNSPLSHIFKMVRPQVYSTTGLIQNTTDILNYAEPLLVDGGNVLVVRDTSVGDSRVDSLKAAADTIYHDGSRFPKPWYRETKPGASQDRFVIARLGLTAEHSLHSDDLTLDKYMALFKSKSTA
;
A
#
# COMPACT_ATOMS: atom_id res chain seq x y z
N MET A 1 -5.56 -14.65 0.46
CA MET A 1 -7.02 -14.43 0.66
C MET A 1 -7.58 -13.80 -0.59
N PHE A 2 -8.64 -14.37 -1.18
CA PHE A 2 -9.27 -13.83 -2.39
C PHE A 2 -10.80 -13.85 -2.25
N GLU A 3 -11.36 -12.70 -1.89
CA GLU A 3 -12.79 -12.59 -1.56
C GLU A 3 -13.45 -11.37 -2.19
N LEU A 4 -14.75 -11.49 -2.42
CA LEU A 4 -15.60 -10.41 -2.96
C LEU A 4 -16.55 -9.90 -1.88
N ASN A 5 -16.96 -8.63 -1.98
CA ASN A 5 -18.00 -8.05 -1.12
C ASN A 5 -19.38 -8.69 -1.37
N TYR A 6 -19.60 -9.26 -2.56
CA TYR A 6 -20.71 -10.14 -2.90
C TYR A 6 -20.16 -11.43 -3.49
N GLY A 7 -20.37 -12.55 -2.81
CA GLY A 7 -19.96 -13.88 -3.24
C GLY A 7 -20.77 -14.44 -4.41
N ALA A 8 -21.93 -13.85 -4.71
CA ALA A 8 -22.77 -14.19 -5.87
C ALA A 8 -23.15 -12.92 -6.63
N VAL A 9 -23.40 -13.04 -7.94
CA VAL A 9 -23.75 -11.89 -8.80
C VAL A 9 -25.06 -12.10 -9.53
N PRO A 10 -25.88 -11.05 -9.74
CA PRO A 10 -27.05 -11.15 -10.59
C PRO A 10 -26.72 -11.51 -12.03
N THR A 11 -27.68 -12.11 -12.73
CA THR A 11 -27.55 -12.49 -14.15
C THR A 11 -27.62 -11.32 -15.11
N SER A 12 -28.01 -10.11 -14.70
CA SER A 12 -28.09 -9.00 -15.65
C SER A 12 -27.45 -7.72 -15.13
N ARG A 13 -26.95 -6.87 -16.05
CA ARG A 13 -26.41 -5.56 -15.68
C ARG A 13 -27.48 -4.69 -15.05
N THR A 14 -28.71 -4.73 -15.55
CA THR A 14 -29.86 -4.00 -14.99
C THR A 14 -30.13 -4.44 -13.55
N ASP A 15 -30.15 -5.76 -13.30
CA ASP A 15 -30.35 -6.27 -11.94
C ASP A 15 -29.17 -5.94 -11.01
N CYS A 16 -27.94 -5.98 -11.55
CA CYS A 16 -26.76 -5.51 -10.83
C CYS A 16 -26.88 -4.03 -10.44
N LEU A 17 -27.24 -3.16 -11.37
CA LEU A 17 -27.43 -1.73 -11.11
C LEU A 17 -28.56 -1.46 -10.10
N ALA A 18 -29.55 -2.34 -10.03
CA ALA A 18 -30.65 -2.21 -9.08
C ALA A 18 -30.28 -2.70 -7.67
N ARG A 19 -29.56 -3.83 -7.55
CA ARG A 19 -29.43 -4.59 -6.29
C ARG A 19 -28.01 -4.66 -5.71
N VAL A 20 -26.98 -4.52 -6.53
CA VAL A 20 -25.58 -4.55 -6.06
C VAL A 20 -25.21 -3.16 -5.60
N LEU A 21 -25.08 -3.00 -4.28
CA LEU A 21 -24.78 -1.73 -3.62
C LEU A 21 -23.29 -1.66 -3.26
N ASP A 22 -22.67 -0.51 -3.49
CA ASP A 22 -21.27 -0.26 -3.18
C ASP A 22 -21.10 1.19 -2.66
N CYS A 23 -19.89 1.60 -2.29
CA CYS A 23 -19.60 2.97 -1.85
C CYS A 23 -18.68 3.69 -2.85
N GLY A 24 -18.92 4.98 -3.08
CA GLY A 24 -18.10 5.87 -3.92
C GLY A 24 -18.86 6.47 -5.10
N ASP A 25 -18.14 7.03 -6.08
CA ASP A 25 -18.73 7.82 -7.18
C ASP A 25 -19.68 7.01 -8.07
N ASP A 26 -19.49 5.69 -8.12
CA ASP A 26 -20.34 4.74 -8.85
C ASP A 26 -20.78 3.62 -7.90
N ASN A 27 -21.65 3.99 -6.96
CA ASN A 27 -22.13 3.20 -5.82
C ASN A 27 -23.08 2.04 -6.17
N ARG A 28 -23.25 1.68 -7.46
CA ARG A 28 -24.16 0.62 -7.90
C ARG A 28 -23.59 -0.22 -9.03
N GLY A 29 -24.05 -1.46 -9.10
CA GLY A 29 -23.78 -2.38 -10.22
C GLY A 29 -22.33 -2.82 -10.36
N SER A 30 -21.53 -2.68 -9.31
CA SER A 30 -20.15 -3.18 -9.29
C SER A 30 -19.87 -3.91 -8.00
N ILE A 31 -19.08 -4.97 -8.15
CA ILE A 31 -18.56 -5.73 -7.02
C ILE A 31 -17.08 -5.39 -6.84
N SER A 32 -16.63 -5.50 -5.61
CA SER A 32 -15.27 -5.22 -5.19
C SER A 32 -14.65 -6.51 -4.67
N ALA A 33 -13.47 -6.84 -5.16
CA ALA A 33 -12.70 -7.99 -4.74
C ALA A 33 -11.39 -7.56 -4.10
N ILE A 34 -11.06 -8.15 -2.96
CA ILE A 34 -9.79 -7.96 -2.28
C ILE A 34 -8.98 -9.22 -2.46
N CYS A 35 -7.80 -9.08 -3.05
CA CYS A 35 -6.87 -10.16 -3.29
C CYS A 35 -5.55 -9.89 -2.55
N GLU A 36 -5.22 -10.82 -1.67
CA GLU A 36 -4.06 -10.80 -0.78
C GLU A 36 -3.29 -12.11 -0.95
N PRO A 37 -2.56 -12.26 -2.07
CA PRO A 37 -1.83 -13.48 -2.34
C PRO A 37 -0.64 -13.61 -1.39
N ASP A 38 -0.38 -14.84 -0.95
CA ASP A 38 0.88 -15.13 -0.28
C ASP A 38 1.94 -15.45 -1.35
N LEU A 39 3.00 -14.63 -1.37
CA LEU A 39 4.10 -14.77 -2.31
C LEU A 39 5.31 -15.48 -1.69
N THR A 40 5.21 -15.92 -0.43
CA THR A 40 6.26 -16.73 0.21
C THR A 40 6.55 -18.00 -0.59
N ILE A 41 7.80 -18.43 -0.53
CA ILE A 41 8.27 -19.61 -1.28
C ILE A 41 8.53 -20.73 -0.27
N ASP A 42 7.55 -21.61 -0.12
CA ASP A 42 7.61 -22.75 0.79
C ASP A 42 8.04 -24.02 0.04
N GLY A 43 9.36 -24.21 -0.10
CA GLY A 43 10.00 -25.46 -0.55
C GLY A 43 9.77 -25.89 -2.02
N ASN A 44 10.54 -26.90 -2.47
CA ASN A 44 10.54 -27.35 -3.87
C ASN A 44 9.32 -28.22 -4.26
N SER A 45 8.64 -28.85 -3.30
CA SER A 45 7.55 -29.80 -3.57
C SER A 45 6.28 -29.14 -4.11
N SER A 46 5.95 -27.94 -3.63
CA SER A 46 4.81 -27.15 -4.10
C SER A 46 5.02 -26.69 -5.56
N LEU A 47 6.24 -26.29 -5.90
CA LEU A 47 6.63 -25.84 -7.24
C LEU A 47 6.67 -26.96 -8.28
N ALA A 48 7.15 -28.16 -7.92
CA ALA A 48 7.18 -29.30 -8.85
C ALA A 48 5.77 -29.72 -9.32
N SER A 49 4.76 -29.55 -8.46
CA SER A 49 3.38 -29.90 -8.81
C SER A 49 2.75 -28.99 -9.87
N SER A 50 3.25 -27.76 -10.01
CA SER A 50 2.68 -26.72 -10.88
C SER A 50 3.39 -26.53 -12.21
N GLU A 51 4.51 -27.23 -12.45
CA GLU A 51 5.24 -27.20 -13.73
C GLU A 51 4.30 -27.50 -14.92
N ASN A 52 3.44 -28.49 -14.73
CA ASN A 52 2.47 -28.96 -15.73
C ASN A 52 1.18 -28.12 -15.83
N TYR A 53 1.01 -27.07 -15.03
CA TYR A 53 -0.14 -26.16 -15.15
C TYR A 53 0.14 -25.14 -16.24
N THR A 54 -0.48 -25.32 -17.40
CA THR A 54 -0.23 -24.50 -18.59
C THR A 54 -1.23 -23.36 -18.71
N ASN A 55 -0.87 -22.33 -19.46
CA ASN A 55 -1.78 -21.29 -19.88
C ASN A 55 -2.59 -21.73 -21.12
N CYS A 56 -3.82 -21.23 -21.23
CA CYS A 56 -4.63 -21.46 -22.41
C CYS A 56 -3.97 -20.82 -23.65
N LYS A 57 -3.86 -21.58 -24.75
CA LYS A 57 -3.25 -21.10 -26.01
C LYS A 57 -3.98 -19.92 -26.65
N ILE A 58 -5.26 -19.71 -26.32
CA ILE A 58 -6.11 -18.67 -26.92
C ILE A 58 -6.15 -17.40 -26.04
N CYS A 59 -6.59 -17.49 -24.79
CA CYS A 59 -6.78 -16.31 -23.94
C CYS A 59 -5.59 -16.02 -23.00
N GLY A 60 -4.63 -16.93 -22.91
CA GLY A 60 -3.46 -16.83 -22.04
C GLY A 60 -3.73 -17.04 -20.55
N GLY A 61 -4.99 -17.22 -20.12
CA GLY A 61 -5.32 -17.49 -18.72
C GLY A 61 -4.83 -18.86 -18.26
N PHE A 62 -4.36 -18.95 -17.03
CA PHE A 62 -3.82 -20.18 -16.48
C PHE A 62 -4.90 -21.23 -16.17
N ALA A 63 -4.56 -22.51 -16.38
CA ALA A 63 -5.37 -23.64 -15.94
C ALA A 63 -5.72 -23.49 -14.45
N ASN A 64 -6.99 -23.71 -14.10
CA ASN A 64 -7.51 -23.55 -12.75
C ASN A 64 -8.56 -24.64 -12.48
N PHE A 65 -8.94 -24.83 -11.21
CA PHE A 65 -9.86 -25.89 -10.79
C PHE A 65 -11.27 -25.80 -11.41
N LEU A 66 -11.62 -24.69 -12.06
CA LEU A 66 -12.88 -24.51 -12.81
C LEU A 66 -12.79 -24.99 -14.26
N CYS A 67 -11.61 -25.38 -14.72
CA CYS A 67 -11.43 -25.96 -16.04
C CYS A 67 -12.00 -27.39 -16.07
N SER A 68 -12.53 -27.80 -17.23
CA SER A 68 -13.10 -29.14 -17.40
C SER A 68 -12.11 -30.07 -18.09
N ARG A 69 -11.96 -31.32 -17.63
CA ARG A 69 -11.14 -32.32 -18.32
C ARG A 69 -11.88 -32.92 -19.49
N ASP A 70 -11.16 -33.17 -20.58
CA ASP A 70 -11.63 -34.03 -21.66
C ASP A 70 -11.25 -35.49 -21.38
N SER A 71 -12.06 -36.39 -21.93
CA SER A 71 -11.87 -37.84 -21.95
C SER A 71 -10.50 -38.27 -22.54
N ARG A 72 -9.91 -37.47 -23.43
CA ARG A 72 -8.63 -37.76 -24.12
C ARG A 72 -7.41 -37.06 -23.50
N ALA A 73 -7.49 -36.71 -22.21
CA ALA A 73 -6.43 -36.09 -21.41
C ALA A 73 -6.11 -34.59 -21.66
N GLY A 74 -6.90 -33.88 -22.47
CA GLY A 74 -6.86 -32.41 -22.59
C GLY A 74 -7.78 -31.69 -21.59
N TRP A 75 -7.84 -30.35 -21.65
CA TRP A 75 -8.71 -29.54 -20.81
C TRP A 75 -9.34 -28.35 -21.54
N PHE A 76 -10.56 -27.97 -21.12
CA PHE A 76 -11.28 -26.81 -21.60
C PHE A 76 -11.08 -25.62 -20.66
N CYS A 77 -10.73 -24.48 -21.23
CA CYS A 77 -10.45 -23.25 -20.49
C CYS A 77 -11.71 -22.66 -19.85
N SER A 78 -11.67 -22.36 -18.55
CA SER A 78 -12.79 -21.74 -17.82
C SER A 78 -13.11 -20.29 -18.21
N PHE A 79 -12.25 -19.63 -19.00
CA PHE A 79 -12.47 -18.25 -19.46
C PHE A 79 -13.08 -18.18 -20.87
N CYS A 80 -12.50 -18.92 -21.82
CA CYS A 80 -12.84 -18.84 -23.25
C CYS A 80 -13.38 -20.14 -23.85
N ASN A 81 -13.48 -21.21 -23.05
CA ASN A 81 -13.92 -22.55 -23.46
C ASN A 81 -13.09 -23.20 -24.58
N ALA A 82 -11.91 -22.66 -24.91
CA ALA A 82 -11.00 -23.28 -25.87
C ALA A 82 -10.39 -24.58 -25.30
N TYR A 83 -10.26 -25.59 -26.16
CA TYR A 83 -9.59 -26.85 -25.85
C TYR A 83 -8.06 -26.69 -25.84
N ASN A 84 -7.40 -27.30 -24.86
CA ASN A 84 -5.96 -27.35 -24.72
C ASN A 84 -5.52 -28.82 -24.59
N GLU A 85 -4.62 -29.25 -25.47
CA GLU A 85 -4.19 -30.65 -25.58
C GLU A 85 -3.31 -31.11 -24.41
N LEU A 86 -2.60 -30.18 -23.77
CA LEU A 86 -1.57 -30.47 -22.77
C LEU A 86 -1.79 -29.62 -21.51
N GLY A 87 -1.45 -30.21 -20.37
CA GLY A 87 -1.42 -29.57 -19.08
C GLY A 87 -2.42 -30.15 -18.10
N ASN A 88 -2.09 -30.05 -16.81
CA ASN A 88 -2.92 -30.53 -15.73
C ASN A 88 -3.86 -29.43 -15.23
N ILE A 89 -5.01 -29.84 -14.72
CA ILE A 89 -5.93 -28.96 -14.00
C ILE A 89 -5.57 -29.01 -12.51
N PRO A 90 -5.27 -27.87 -11.86
CA PRO A 90 -5.00 -27.82 -10.44
C PRO A 90 -6.26 -28.14 -9.63
N LEU A 91 -6.07 -28.72 -8.44
CA LEU A 91 -7.16 -28.98 -7.49
C LEU A 91 -7.43 -27.77 -6.57
N SER A 92 -6.39 -26.97 -6.31
CA SER A 92 -6.46 -25.80 -5.43
C SER A 92 -6.98 -24.56 -6.18
N SER A 93 -7.60 -23.65 -5.44
CA SER A 93 -7.96 -22.31 -5.92
C SER A 93 -6.76 -21.39 -6.13
N SER A 94 -5.64 -21.68 -5.48
CA SER A 94 -4.38 -20.97 -5.65
C SER A 94 -3.19 -21.91 -5.80
N TYR A 95 -2.18 -21.46 -6.54
CA TYR A 95 -0.90 -22.13 -6.63
C TYR A 95 0.21 -21.17 -7.07
N LEU A 96 1.45 -21.56 -6.76
CA LEU A 96 2.66 -20.86 -7.20
C LEU A 96 3.32 -21.61 -8.35
N LYS A 97 3.74 -20.90 -9.39
CA LYS A 97 4.51 -21.47 -10.50
C LYS A 97 5.83 -20.75 -10.69
N HIS A 98 6.92 -21.51 -10.83
CA HIS A 98 8.23 -21.00 -11.21
C HIS A 98 8.32 -20.80 -12.73
N LEU A 99 8.86 -19.66 -13.15
CA LEU A 99 8.97 -19.27 -14.57
C LEU A 99 10.41 -19.37 -15.09
N GLY A 100 11.39 -19.58 -14.19
CA GLY A 100 12.81 -19.64 -14.52
C GLY A 100 13.62 -18.52 -13.86
N THR A 101 14.82 -18.30 -14.40
CA THR A 101 15.77 -17.29 -13.89
C THR A 101 15.42 -15.90 -14.45
N ALA A 102 15.40 -14.90 -13.57
CA ALA A 102 15.13 -13.51 -13.95
C ALA A 102 16.25 -12.93 -14.83
N ALA A 103 15.88 -12.24 -15.90
CA ALA A 103 16.84 -11.55 -16.77
C ALA A 103 17.59 -10.42 -16.03
N VAL A 104 16.92 -9.76 -15.07
CA VAL A 104 17.51 -8.80 -14.15
C VAL A 104 17.09 -9.19 -12.73
N PRO A 105 18.04 -9.65 -11.88
CA PRO A 105 17.73 -10.04 -10.51
C PRO A 105 17.32 -8.88 -9.62
N THR A 106 16.47 -9.14 -8.61
CA THR A 106 16.02 -8.12 -7.65
C THR A 106 17.18 -7.57 -6.84
N HIS A 107 18.12 -8.41 -6.41
CA HIS A 107 19.30 -8.05 -5.62
C HIS A 107 20.59 -7.86 -6.45
N SER A 108 20.48 -7.52 -7.73
CA SER A 108 21.68 -7.35 -8.57
C SER A 108 22.40 -6.02 -8.29
N LYS A 109 21.67 -4.89 -8.33
CA LYS A 109 22.26 -3.55 -8.35
C LYS A 109 21.45 -2.58 -7.50
N PHE A 110 21.98 -2.17 -6.35
CA PHE A 110 21.32 -1.22 -5.45
C PHE A 110 22.01 0.14 -5.49
N ALA A 111 21.24 1.20 -5.77
CA ALA A 111 21.70 2.57 -5.63
C ALA A 111 21.33 3.08 -4.23
N ILE A 112 22.33 3.35 -3.40
CA ILE A 112 22.18 3.85 -2.04
C ILE A 112 22.43 5.35 -2.01
N ILE A 113 21.41 6.11 -1.63
CA ILE A 113 21.45 7.56 -1.48
C ILE A 113 21.55 7.89 0.01
N ILE A 114 22.60 8.61 0.41
CA ILE A 114 22.81 9.05 1.79
C ILE A 114 22.86 10.57 1.83
N ASP A 115 21.96 11.16 2.60
CA ASP A 115 21.98 12.58 2.87
C ASP A 115 23.02 12.92 3.94
N LEU A 116 24.14 13.55 3.59
CA LEU A 116 25.18 13.86 4.56
C LEU A 116 24.87 15.10 5.40
N ASN A 117 23.78 15.83 5.11
CA ASN A 117 23.39 16.98 5.91
C ASN A 117 22.68 16.55 7.21
N CYS A 118 23.26 15.63 7.98
CA CYS A 118 22.75 15.19 9.27
C CYS A 118 23.04 16.24 10.37
N GLU A 119 22.15 16.31 11.36
CA GLU A 119 22.41 17.12 12.57
C GLU A 119 23.23 16.33 13.60
N PHE A 120 22.92 15.05 13.73
CA PHE A 120 23.51 14.10 14.68
C PHE A 120 24.37 13.09 13.94
N GLU A 121 25.61 12.92 14.39
CA GLU A 121 26.61 12.04 13.76
C GLU A 121 26.30 10.56 13.98
N GLU A 122 25.65 10.27 15.11
CA GLU A 122 25.18 8.94 15.51
C GLU A 122 24.24 8.32 14.47
N ASN A 123 23.48 9.16 13.76
CA ASN A 123 22.64 8.72 12.65
C ASN A 123 23.48 8.18 11.48
N LEU A 124 24.55 8.88 11.11
CA LEU A 124 25.44 8.45 10.04
C LEU A 124 26.24 7.22 10.47
N ASP A 125 26.66 7.15 11.73
CA ASP A 125 27.33 5.98 12.29
C ASP A 125 26.43 4.74 12.26
N ALA A 126 25.13 4.88 12.58
CA ALA A 126 24.17 3.79 12.42
C ALA A 126 24.08 3.31 10.96
N LEU A 127 24.14 4.22 9.98
CA LEU A 127 24.16 3.86 8.56
C LEU A 127 25.45 3.14 8.15
N LYS A 128 26.60 3.52 8.72
CA LYS A 128 27.90 2.87 8.47
C LYS A 128 27.93 1.41 8.92
N MET A 129 27.13 1.06 9.93
CA MET A 129 27.04 -0.29 10.49
C MET A 129 26.07 -1.20 9.73
N LEU A 130 25.37 -0.71 8.70
CA LEU A 130 24.39 -1.50 7.96
C LEU A 130 25.04 -2.59 7.12
N GLN A 131 24.45 -3.78 7.20
CA GLN A 131 24.76 -4.88 6.29
C GLN A 131 23.77 -4.90 5.13
N PHE A 132 24.28 -5.06 3.92
CA PHE A 132 23.49 -5.06 2.68
C PHE A 132 23.11 -6.47 2.19
N GLY A 133 23.19 -7.48 3.06
CA GLY A 133 22.76 -8.85 2.79
C GLY A 133 23.42 -9.46 1.56
N SER A 134 22.62 -10.06 0.66
CA SER A 134 23.07 -10.76 -0.54
C SER A 134 23.17 -9.87 -1.80
N VAL A 135 23.14 -8.54 -1.65
CA VAL A 135 23.21 -7.61 -2.79
C VAL A 135 24.54 -7.74 -3.52
N GLN A 136 24.49 -7.94 -4.85
CA GLN A 136 25.67 -8.23 -5.67
C GLN A 136 26.53 -6.99 -5.97
N SER A 137 25.91 -5.82 -6.17
CA SER A 137 26.62 -4.59 -6.51
C SER A 137 25.91 -3.37 -5.95
N LEU A 138 26.70 -2.44 -5.40
CA LEU A 138 26.21 -1.24 -4.74
C LEU A 138 26.78 0.00 -5.44
N ALA A 139 25.95 1.04 -5.55
CA ALA A 139 26.38 2.37 -5.97
C ALA A 139 26.08 3.36 -4.83
N LEU A 140 27.04 4.22 -4.50
CA LEU A 140 26.89 5.22 -3.44
C LEU A 140 26.66 6.61 -4.04
N ILE A 141 25.58 7.25 -3.62
CA ILE A 141 25.22 8.63 -3.97
C ILE A 141 25.09 9.42 -2.66
N THR A 142 25.78 10.54 -2.52
CA THR A 142 25.69 11.41 -1.34
C THR A 142 25.07 12.77 -1.68
N ILE A 143 24.34 13.36 -0.74
CA ILE A 143 23.82 14.74 -0.83
C ILE A 143 24.61 15.62 0.12
N GLU A 144 25.27 16.64 -0.41
CA GLU A 144 26.20 17.51 0.33
C GLU A 144 25.98 18.97 -0.07
N ASP A 145 25.43 19.77 0.85
CA ASP A 145 25.15 21.20 0.68
C ASP A 145 24.55 21.60 -0.69
N GLY A 146 23.56 20.83 -1.15
CA GLY A 146 22.82 21.06 -2.39
C GLY A 146 23.42 20.38 -3.62
N SER A 147 24.68 19.99 -3.56
CA SER A 147 25.32 19.13 -4.57
C SER A 147 24.96 17.66 -4.34
N VAL A 148 25.00 16.87 -5.41
CA VAL A 148 24.84 15.42 -5.34
C VAL A 148 26.07 14.77 -5.93
N THR A 149 26.72 13.90 -5.15
CA THR A 149 27.97 13.24 -5.52
C THR A 149 27.73 11.75 -5.77
N ILE A 150 28.15 11.26 -6.93
CA ILE A 150 28.18 9.82 -7.25
C ILE A 150 29.60 9.32 -7.03
N HIS A 151 29.77 8.36 -6.13
CA HIS A 151 31.07 7.81 -5.79
C HIS A 151 31.45 6.69 -6.76
N THR A 152 32.71 6.67 -7.19
CA THR A 152 33.27 5.67 -8.12
C THR A 152 34.56 5.10 -7.55
N ASP A 153 35.06 3.99 -8.07
CA ASP A 153 36.34 3.43 -7.65
C ASP A 153 37.49 4.45 -7.83
N GLY A 154 38.05 4.95 -6.71
CA GLY A 154 39.13 5.95 -6.70
C GLY A 154 38.78 7.39 -7.14
N SER A 155 37.52 7.71 -7.46
CA SER A 155 37.11 9.09 -7.83
C SER A 155 35.65 9.39 -7.51
N HIS A 156 35.20 10.63 -7.64
CA HIS A 156 33.80 11.02 -7.45
C HIS A 156 33.31 11.96 -8.56
N ILE A 157 32.00 11.98 -8.78
CA ILE A 157 31.33 12.84 -9.74
C ILE A 157 30.37 13.74 -8.96
N THR A 158 30.72 15.01 -8.79
CA THR A 158 29.84 15.96 -8.12
C THR A 158 29.01 16.73 -9.13
N VAL A 159 27.70 16.66 -8.95
CA VAL A 159 26.71 17.38 -9.74
C VAL A 159 26.21 18.57 -8.92
N ASP A 160 26.68 19.77 -9.30
CA ASP A 160 26.17 21.02 -8.74
C ASP A 160 24.82 21.37 -9.39
N ALA A 161 23.79 21.28 -8.56
CA ALA A 161 22.42 21.53 -8.92
C ALA A 161 22.08 23.01 -9.15
N GLU A 162 22.93 23.95 -8.72
CA GLU A 162 22.71 25.38 -8.94
C GLU A 162 23.09 25.82 -10.36
N SER A 163 23.80 24.98 -11.11
CA SER A 163 24.13 25.27 -12.50
C SER A 163 22.87 25.35 -13.38
N SER A 164 22.73 26.45 -14.13
CA SER A 164 21.57 26.72 -14.98
C SER A 164 21.28 25.60 -15.98
N SER A 165 22.34 24.98 -16.51
CA SER A 165 22.27 23.82 -17.39
C SER A 165 21.68 22.59 -16.68
N CYS A 166 22.18 22.24 -15.48
CA CYS A 166 21.65 21.11 -14.70
C CYS A 166 20.17 21.30 -14.38
N ILE A 167 19.77 22.49 -13.93
CA ILE A 167 18.36 22.81 -13.62
C ILE A 167 17.48 22.64 -14.86
N SER A 168 17.92 23.13 -16.02
CA SER A 168 17.16 23.06 -17.27
C SER A 168 16.93 21.60 -17.71
N HIS A 169 17.99 20.78 -17.74
CA HIS A 169 17.90 19.37 -18.13
C HIS A 169 17.14 18.54 -17.09
N LEU A 170 17.30 18.82 -15.79
CA LEU A 170 16.56 18.11 -14.73
C LEU A 170 15.05 18.40 -14.81
N LYS A 171 14.63 19.65 -15.05
CA LYS A 171 13.20 19.98 -15.27
C LYS A 171 12.61 19.22 -16.47
N LYS A 172 13.43 18.98 -17.49
CA LYS A 172 13.06 18.19 -18.67
C LYS A 172 13.11 16.68 -18.42
N LEU A 173 13.75 16.24 -17.34
CA LEU A 173 14.06 14.83 -17.03
C LEU A 173 14.89 14.18 -18.14
N ASP A 174 15.88 14.92 -18.64
CA ASP A 174 16.75 14.51 -19.75
C ASP A 174 17.82 13.51 -19.29
N THR A 175 17.44 12.23 -19.19
CA THR A 175 18.33 11.17 -18.71
C THR A 175 19.55 10.98 -19.60
N GLU A 176 19.40 11.15 -20.92
CA GLU A 176 20.48 10.94 -21.89
C GLU A 176 21.59 11.97 -21.70
N TRP A 177 21.21 13.24 -21.50
CA TRP A 177 22.18 14.29 -21.23
C TRP A 177 22.99 14.04 -19.96
N PHE A 178 22.34 13.64 -18.85
CA PHE A 178 23.05 13.35 -17.60
C PHE A 178 23.98 12.15 -17.75
N ILE A 179 23.53 11.08 -18.42
CA ILE A 179 24.34 9.91 -18.70
C ILE A 179 25.58 10.29 -19.53
N ALA A 180 25.41 11.06 -20.60
CA ALA A 180 26.49 11.46 -21.49
C ALA A 180 27.47 12.42 -20.80
N LYS A 181 26.97 13.49 -20.17
CA LYS A 181 27.80 14.53 -19.54
C LYS A 181 28.68 13.97 -18.42
N TYR A 182 28.14 13.07 -17.60
CA TYR A 182 28.83 12.55 -16.43
C TYR A 182 29.43 11.15 -16.66
N GLY A 183 29.24 10.57 -17.85
CA GLY A 183 29.76 9.24 -18.20
C GLY A 183 29.20 8.12 -17.32
N LEU A 184 27.92 8.22 -16.94
CA LEU A 184 27.32 7.39 -15.88
C LEU A 184 27.25 5.89 -16.22
N LEU A 185 27.28 5.53 -17.49
CA LEU A 185 27.28 4.12 -17.92
C LEU A 185 28.66 3.57 -18.24
N VAL A 186 29.69 4.43 -18.32
CA VAL A 186 31.06 4.04 -18.70
C VAL A 186 31.96 3.93 -17.46
N ARG A 187 31.70 4.74 -16.43
CA ARG A 187 32.50 4.75 -15.21
C ARG A 187 32.19 3.55 -14.31
N LYS A 188 33.19 3.12 -13.54
CA LYS A 188 33.08 2.07 -12.52
C LYS A 188 32.39 2.61 -11.25
N ILE A 189 31.08 2.85 -11.37
CA ILE A 189 30.22 3.34 -10.27
C ILE A 189 29.83 2.19 -9.33
N TRP A 190 29.54 1.03 -9.90
CA TRP A 190 29.15 -0.16 -9.15
C TRP A 190 30.36 -0.78 -8.46
N THR A 191 30.25 -0.98 -7.15
CA THR A 191 31.29 -1.60 -6.31
C THR A 191 30.76 -2.85 -5.60
N ASP A 192 31.68 -3.73 -5.22
CA ASP A 192 31.40 -4.81 -4.28
C ASP A 192 31.13 -4.27 -2.86
N GLN A 193 30.70 -5.14 -1.95
CA GLN A 193 30.33 -4.76 -0.59
C GLN A 193 31.51 -4.26 0.25
N ILE A 194 32.72 -4.79 0.04
CA ILE A 194 33.91 -4.41 0.81
C ILE A 194 34.32 -3.00 0.41
N SER A 195 34.45 -2.76 -0.90
CA SER A 195 34.77 -1.46 -1.47
C SER A 195 33.71 -0.41 -1.13
N PHE A 196 32.43 -0.79 -1.13
CA PHE A 196 31.33 0.08 -0.69
C PHE A 196 31.45 0.43 0.80
N GLY A 197 31.68 -0.57 1.66
CA GLY A 197 31.84 -0.39 3.10
C GLY A 197 33.03 0.51 3.45
N ALA A 198 34.15 0.39 2.75
CA ALA A 198 35.31 1.27 2.93
C ALA A 198 34.96 2.74 2.67
N LYS A 199 34.28 3.04 1.56
CA LYS A 199 33.83 4.41 1.25
C LYS A 199 32.78 4.91 2.22
N LEU A 200 31.87 4.04 2.64
CA LEU A 200 30.84 4.39 3.62
C LEU A 200 31.47 4.82 4.95
N ALA A 201 32.52 4.13 5.39
CA ALA A 201 33.26 4.45 6.61
C ALA A 201 33.95 5.82 6.55
N GLU A 202 34.40 6.25 5.36
CA GLU A 202 35.04 7.55 5.11
C GLU A 202 34.06 8.74 5.14
N LEU A 203 32.73 8.51 5.05
CA LEU A 203 31.75 9.60 5.00
C LEU A 203 31.72 10.38 6.31
N LEU A 204 31.61 11.71 6.19
CA LEU A 204 31.53 12.64 7.30
C LEU A 204 30.22 13.42 7.26
N CYS A 205 29.67 13.68 8.44
CA CYS A 205 28.45 14.46 8.58
C CYS A 205 28.72 15.94 8.26
N GLN A 206 27.88 16.53 7.40
CA GLN A 206 27.92 17.94 7.02
C GLN A 206 27.02 18.75 7.95
N ARG A 207 27.64 19.39 8.95
CA ARG A 207 26.92 20.26 9.89
C ARG A 207 26.86 21.68 9.34
N THR A 208 25.64 22.19 9.14
CA THR A 208 25.48 23.62 8.82
C THR A 208 25.60 24.46 10.10
N ARG A 209 26.54 25.42 10.11
CA ARG A 209 26.61 26.45 11.17
C ARG A 209 25.57 27.58 10.96
N SER A 210 24.78 27.50 9.91
CA SER A 210 23.81 28.52 9.53
C SER A 210 22.53 28.41 10.36
N LYS A 211 21.90 29.56 10.64
CA LYS A 211 20.52 29.61 11.18
C LYS A 211 19.45 29.15 10.15
N LYS A 212 19.86 28.76 8.94
CA LYS A 212 19.00 28.27 7.87
C LYS A 212 18.89 26.73 7.89
N ARG A 213 17.96 26.16 7.13
CA ARG A 213 17.93 24.72 6.83
C ARG A 213 19.05 24.37 5.85
N CYS A 214 19.54 23.15 5.91
CA CYS A 214 20.55 22.64 4.96
C CYS A 214 20.04 22.69 3.52
N ARG A 215 20.96 22.82 2.57
CA ARG A 215 20.68 22.64 1.14
C ARG A 215 20.60 21.14 0.87
N ARG A 216 19.38 20.63 0.64
CA ARG A 216 19.14 19.22 0.30
C ARG A 216 18.52 19.14 -1.08
N ASN A 217 19.09 18.28 -1.94
CA ASN A 217 18.59 18.02 -3.28
C ASN A 217 18.22 16.54 -3.48
N THR A 218 17.24 16.09 -2.71
CA THR A 218 16.72 14.72 -2.77
C THR A 218 16.17 14.37 -4.15
N ALA A 219 15.57 15.34 -4.84
CA ALA A 219 15.03 15.19 -6.19
C ALA A 219 16.11 14.78 -7.21
N LEU A 220 17.22 15.51 -7.25
CA LEU A 220 18.35 15.20 -8.13
C LEU A 220 18.96 13.85 -7.78
N ALA A 221 19.11 13.52 -6.48
CA ALA A 221 19.68 12.24 -6.06
C ALA A 221 18.85 11.04 -6.54
N ILE A 222 17.52 11.10 -6.39
CA ILE A 222 16.61 10.06 -6.90
C ILE A 222 16.71 9.97 -8.43
N PHE A 223 16.74 11.11 -9.12
CA PHE A 223 16.87 11.14 -10.58
C PHE A 223 18.21 10.56 -11.08
N LEU A 224 19.32 10.90 -10.42
CA LEU A 224 20.64 10.38 -10.77
C LEU A 224 20.74 8.88 -10.51
N ALA A 225 20.18 8.40 -9.39
CA ALA A 225 20.08 6.97 -9.13
C ALA A 225 19.36 6.25 -10.28
N GLN A 226 18.30 6.84 -10.82
CA GLN A 226 17.57 6.27 -11.96
C GLN A 226 18.38 6.26 -13.26
N CYS A 227 19.25 7.25 -13.47
CA CYS A 227 20.16 7.25 -14.62
C CYS A 227 21.15 6.06 -14.58
N LEU A 228 21.40 5.46 -13.42
CA LEU A 228 22.23 4.27 -13.27
C LEU A 228 21.49 2.96 -13.60
N ASN A 229 20.17 3.01 -13.79
CA ASN A 229 19.30 1.85 -14.01
C ASN A 229 19.47 0.73 -12.95
N PRO A 230 19.28 1.05 -11.64
CA PRO A 230 19.39 0.08 -10.55
C PRO A 230 18.20 -0.88 -10.56
N SER A 231 18.38 -2.07 -9.95
CA SER A 231 17.25 -2.91 -9.55
C SER A 231 16.42 -2.22 -8.46
N GLN A 232 17.09 -1.54 -7.52
CA GLN A 232 16.44 -0.81 -6.43
C GLN A 232 17.21 0.45 -6.05
N SER A 233 16.49 1.51 -5.71
CA SER A 233 17.06 2.71 -5.10
C SER A 233 16.60 2.82 -3.65
N ILE A 234 17.52 3.08 -2.73
CA ILE A 234 17.24 3.27 -1.30
C ILE A 234 17.82 4.62 -0.88
N ALA A 235 17.02 5.48 -0.25
CA ALA A 235 17.46 6.77 0.24
C ALA A 235 17.32 6.88 1.76
N PHE A 236 18.36 7.38 2.41
CA PHE A 236 18.38 7.77 3.81
C PHE A 236 18.40 9.30 3.88
N VAL A 237 17.30 9.90 4.35
CA VAL A 237 17.10 11.35 4.33
C VAL A 237 16.83 11.91 5.73
N PHE A 238 17.40 13.10 6.02
CA PHE A 238 17.28 13.75 7.33
C PHE A 238 16.42 15.01 7.33
N GLY A 239 15.75 15.33 6.22
CA GLY A 239 14.90 16.51 6.13
C GLY A 239 14.34 16.76 4.73
N PRO A 240 13.58 17.85 4.54
CA PRO A 240 12.92 18.15 3.28
C PRO A 240 13.87 18.64 2.19
N CYS A 241 13.52 18.39 0.94
CA CYS A 241 14.21 18.94 -0.22
C CYS A 241 14.08 20.48 -0.24
N THR A 242 15.19 21.20 -0.23
CA THR A 242 15.22 22.69 -0.18
C THR A 242 15.77 23.34 -1.45
N VAL A 243 16.28 22.51 -2.38
CA VAL A 243 16.81 22.91 -3.69
C VAL A 243 15.81 22.51 -4.77
N ALA A 244 15.66 23.34 -5.81
CA ALA A 244 14.78 23.05 -6.93
C ALA A 244 15.56 22.33 -8.04
N PRO A 245 14.89 21.53 -8.91
CA PRO A 245 13.49 21.10 -8.91
C PRO A 245 13.13 20.13 -7.76
N GLY A 246 11.83 19.94 -7.48
CA GLY A 246 11.36 19.08 -6.38
C GLY A 246 11.48 19.71 -4.98
N LYS A 247 11.63 21.03 -4.91
CA LYS A 247 11.73 21.79 -3.66
C LYS A 247 10.42 21.70 -2.86
N VAL A 248 10.52 21.37 -1.57
CA VAL A 248 9.39 21.25 -0.64
C VAL A 248 9.23 22.51 0.21
N ILE A 249 10.35 23.10 0.64
CA ILE A 249 10.38 24.28 1.50
C ILE A 249 11.60 25.15 1.22
N SER A 250 11.57 26.42 1.64
CA SER A 250 12.75 27.27 1.60
C SER A 250 13.74 26.95 2.71
N MET A 251 15.00 27.32 2.49
CA MET A 251 16.03 27.26 3.53
C MET A 251 15.75 28.17 4.74
N ASP A 252 15.00 29.26 4.58
CA ASP A 252 14.70 30.15 5.70
C ASP A 252 13.75 29.47 6.70
N ARG A 253 14.21 29.29 7.94
CA ARG A 253 13.46 28.68 9.04
C ARG A 253 12.24 29.50 9.46
N LYS A 254 12.19 30.80 9.11
CA LYS A 254 10.99 31.64 9.28
C LYS A 254 9.80 31.15 8.47
N ASN A 255 10.06 30.51 7.33
CA ASN A 255 9.00 29.87 6.57
C ASN A 255 8.75 28.49 7.15
N HIS A 256 7.51 28.25 7.60
CA HIS A 256 7.07 26.97 8.13
C HIS A 256 6.75 26.00 6.98
N ILE A 257 6.85 24.69 7.27
CA ILE A 257 6.40 23.67 6.33
C ILE A 257 4.88 23.67 6.27
N ARG A 258 4.35 23.39 5.08
CA ARG A 258 2.91 23.37 4.81
C ARG A 258 2.17 22.47 5.83
N GLN A 259 0.98 22.90 6.21
CA GLN A 259 0.03 22.15 7.02
C GLN A 259 -1.25 21.87 6.22
N HIS A 260 -2.12 21.01 6.75
CA HIS A 260 -3.41 20.70 6.11
C HIS A 260 -4.23 21.97 5.82
N ARG A 261 -4.28 22.90 6.77
CA ARG A 261 -4.98 24.20 6.61
C ARG A 261 -4.40 25.05 5.47
N ASN A 262 -3.08 25.05 5.30
CA ASN A 262 -2.42 25.77 4.21
C ASN A 262 -2.85 25.21 2.84
N ILE A 263 -2.95 23.89 2.73
CA ILE A 263 -3.39 23.21 1.52
C ILE A 263 -4.88 23.46 1.25
N GLU A 264 -5.71 23.41 2.29
CA GLU A 264 -7.16 23.65 2.18
C GLU A 264 -7.48 25.08 1.72
N GLU A 265 -6.78 26.08 2.28
CA GLU A 265 -6.98 27.49 1.94
C GLU A 265 -6.17 27.96 0.71
N ASP A 266 -5.33 27.09 0.13
CA ASP A 266 -4.33 27.42 -0.90
C ASP A 266 -3.42 28.61 -0.52
N LYS A 267 -3.02 28.68 0.77
CA LYS A 267 -2.16 29.74 1.33
C LYS A 267 -0.83 29.18 1.81
N ASP A 268 0.27 29.87 1.52
CA ASP A 268 1.64 29.47 1.89
C ASP A 268 2.11 28.12 1.32
N VAL A 269 1.48 27.64 0.24
CA VAL A 269 1.78 26.36 -0.43
C VAL A 269 2.57 26.50 -1.74
N LYS A 270 3.37 27.57 -1.88
CA LYS A 270 4.08 27.93 -3.12
C LYS A 270 4.93 26.82 -3.76
N TYR A 271 5.44 25.90 -2.95
CA TYR A 271 6.30 24.81 -3.40
C TYR A 271 5.55 23.48 -3.62
N TRP A 272 4.38 23.33 -3.03
CA TRP A 272 3.68 22.05 -2.94
C TRP A 272 3.19 21.56 -4.31
N LYS A 273 2.43 22.38 -5.05
CA LYS A 273 1.92 22.00 -6.39
C LYS A 273 3.08 21.74 -7.39
N PRO A 274 4.06 22.65 -7.57
CA PRO A 274 5.15 22.42 -8.53
C PRO A 274 6.02 21.21 -8.20
N SER A 275 6.26 20.94 -6.91
CA SER A 275 7.03 19.78 -6.48
C SER A 275 6.28 18.48 -6.76
N ARG A 276 4.98 18.39 -6.42
CA ARG A 276 4.13 17.25 -6.78
C ARG A 276 4.12 16.98 -8.27
N GLU A 277 3.98 18.02 -9.09
CA GLU A 277 3.99 17.88 -10.55
C GLU A 277 5.33 17.33 -11.06
N PHE A 278 6.45 17.81 -10.51
CA PHE A 278 7.77 17.32 -10.86
C PHE A 278 7.95 15.82 -10.56
N TYR A 279 7.65 15.38 -9.33
CA TYR A 279 7.75 13.96 -8.96
C TYR A 279 6.75 13.09 -9.74
N ASN A 280 5.53 13.57 -9.98
CA ASN A 280 4.55 12.87 -10.82
C ASN A 280 5.01 12.74 -12.28
N LYS A 281 5.72 13.73 -12.81
CA LYS A 281 6.33 13.66 -14.15
C LYS A 281 7.45 12.63 -14.17
N MET A 282 8.28 12.61 -13.13
CA MET A 282 9.39 11.67 -13.00
C MET A 282 8.92 10.21 -12.95
N SER A 283 7.88 9.92 -12.14
CA SER A 283 7.33 8.56 -11.98
C SER A 283 6.63 7.97 -13.21
N LYS A 284 6.36 8.81 -14.23
CA LYS A 284 5.77 8.39 -15.51
C LYS A 284 6.81 7.93 -16.53
N SER A 285 8.11 8.12 -16.26
CA SER A 285 9.16 7.60 -17.14
C SER A 285 9.11 6.07 -17.22
N LEU A 286 9.26 5.52 -18.42
CA LEU A 286 9.18 4.08 -18.70
C LEU A 286 10.23 3.26 -17.93
N LYS A 287 11.40 3.86 -17.68
CA LYS A 287 12.56 3.28 -16.97
C LYS A 287 12.58 3.65 -15.48
N PHE A 288 11.53 4.26 -14.96
CA PHE A 288 11.49 4.71 -13.58
C PHE A 288 11.39 3.52 -12.61
N ALA A 289 12.41 3.33 -11.78
CA ALA A 289 12.38 2.45 -10.63
C ALA A 289 12.01 3.26 -9.37
N PRO A 290 10.95 2.90 -8.63
CA PRO A 290 10.61 3.54 -7.36
C PRO A 290 11.73 3.42 -6.31
N CYS A 291 11.82 4.44 -5.46
CA CYS A 291 12.82 4.54 -4.40
C CYS A 291 12.22 4.22 -3.02
N THR A 292 12.87 3.37 -2.26
CA THR A 292 12.55 3.17 -0.83
C THR A 292 13.21 4.29 -0.04
N VAL A 293 12.49 4.95 0.87
CA VAL A 293 13.02 6.07 1.66
C VAL A 293 12.93 5.78 3.16
N PHE A 294 14.07 5.73 3.81
CA PHE A 294 14.19 5.75 5.27
C PHE A 294 14.39 7.20 5.70
N VAL A 295 13.56 7.68 6.61
CA VAL A 295 13.55 9.06 7.08
C VAL A 295 13.91 9.08 8.55
N ALA A 296 14.93 9.85 8.91
CA ALA A 296 15.22 10.21 10.30
C ALA A 296 15.05 11.73 10.44
N SER A 297 13.83 12.15 10.76
CA SER A 297 13.50 13.58 10.90
C SER A 297 12.34 13.78 11.86
N MET A 298 12.49 14.76 12.75
CA MET A 298 11.44 15.19 13.68
C MET A 298 10.36 16.06 13.02
N ASP A 299 10.61 16.54 11.79
CA ASP A 299 9.67 17.35 11.02
C ASP A 299 9.38 16.66 9.67
N GLN A 300 8.41 17.19 8.92
CA GLN A 300 8.04 16.68 7.60
C GLN A 300 9.19 16.78 6.59
N VAL A 301 9.27 15.83 5.66
CA VAL A 301 10.31 15.76 4.62
C VAL A 301 9.77 15.96 3.20
N GLY A 302 8.46 15.99 3.04
CA GLY A 302 7.78 16.09 1.75
C GLY A 302 7.45 14.73 1.13
N ILE A 303 7.07 13.75 1.96
CA ILE A 303 6.58 12.45 1.50
C ILE A 303 5.38 12.65 0.58
N TRP A 304 4.47 13.59 0.87
CA TRP A 304 3.33 13.88 0.00
C TRP A 304 3.80 14.24 -1.42
N GLU A 305 4.77 15.15 -1.55
CA GLU A 305 5.28 15.55 -2.86
C GLU A 305 5.99 14.41 -3.58
N MET A 306 6.78 13.63 -2.85
CA MET A 306 7.60 12.56 -3.42
C MET A 306 6.85 11.26 -3.69
N ARG A 307 5.67 11.04 -3.11
CA ARG A 307 4.99 9.73 -3.04
C ARG A 307 4.92 8.95 -4.36
N SER A 308 4.78 9.63 -5.49
CA SER A 308 4.66 8.97 -6.80
C SER A 308 5.93 8.25 -7.22
N CYS A 309 7.05 8.65 -6.61
CA CYS A 309 8.38 8.13 -6.87
C CYS A 309 8.84 7.11 -5.83
N LEU A 310 8.02 6.83 -4.81
CA LEU A 310 8.38 5.98 -3.68
C LEU A 310 7.59 4.67 -3.71
N ASN A 311 8.21 3.56 -3.32
CA ASN A 311 7.53 2.28 -3.07
C ASN A 311 7.27 2.08 -1.57
N ASN A 312 8.29 2.30 -0.75
CA ASN A 312 8.27 2.20 0.70
C ASN A 312 8.79 3.50 1.28
N PHE A 313 8.19 3.96 2.37
CA PHE A 313 8.74 5.05 3.15
C PHE A 313 8.48 4.79 4.63
N ILE A 314 9.52 4.95 5.43
CA ILE A 314 9.52 4.58 6.84
C ILE A 314 10.21 5.68 7.61
N GLN A 315 9.54 6.16 8.65
CA GLN A 315 9.99 7.30 9.43
C GLN A 315 10.38 6.88 10.84
N TYR A 316 11.50 7.42 11.29
CA TYR A 316 12.09 7.23 12.60
C TYR A 316 12.40 8.59 13.21
N GLU A 317 12.55 8.62 14.53
CA GLU A 317 13.11 9.78 15.22
C GLU A 317 14.62 9.85 14.94
N SER A 318 15.28 8.69 14.98
CA SER A 318 16.70 8.51 14.71
C SER A 318 16.99 7.16 14.04
N PHE A 319 18.02 7.08 13.21
CA PHE A 319 18.56 5.81 12.72
C PHE A 319 19.34 5.05 13.80
N ASN A 320 19.64 5.66 14.94
CA ASN A 320 20.15 4.92 16.09
C ASN A 320 19.03 4.14 16.83
N ASP A 321 17.76 4.31 16.42
CA ASP A 321 16.63 3.60 17.03
C ASP A 321 16.69 2.10 16.72
N ARG A 322 16.41 1.26 17.72
CA ARG A 322 16.38 -0.21 17.54
C ARG A 322 15.41 -0.63 16.42
N ASN A 323 14.25 0.04 16.33
CA ASN A 323 13.26 -0.22 15.29
C ASN A 323 13.86 -0.10 13.89
N PHE A 324 14.73 0.90 13.65
CA PHE A 324 15.37 1.09 12.36
C PHE A 324 16.25 -0.10 11.99
N ILE A 325 17.07 -0.58 12.92
CA ILE A 325 17.96 -1.73 12.69
C ILE A 325 17.14 -2.99 12.39
N TYR A 326 16.09 -3.26 13.16
CA TYR A 326 15.20 -4.41 12.93
C TYR A 326 14.47 -4.31 11.59
N ASP A 327 13.89 -3.16 11.28
CA ASP A 327 13.20 -2.93 10.01
C ASP A 327 14.17 -3.02 8.82
N TRP A 328 15.38 -2.50 8.96
CA TRP A 328 16.41 -2.61 7.93
C TRP A 328 16.75 -4.08 7.64
N GLN A 329 16.98 -4.88 8.69
CA GLN A 329 17.26 -6.32 8.55
C GLN A 329 16.08 -7.06 7.89
N ALA A 330 14.85 -6.79 8.35
CA ALA A 330 13.64 -7.38 7.79
C ALA A 330 13.42 -6.96 6.32
N TYR A 331 13.79 -5.73 5.98
CA TYR A 331 13.73 -5.21 4.61
C TYR A 331 14.78 -5.88 3.72
N ILE A 332 16.06 -5.84 4.09
CA ILE A 332 17.16 -6.28 3.21
C ILE A 332 17.22 -7.80 3.02
N GLN A 333 16.75 -8.58 3.99
CA GLN A 333 16.73 -10.06 3.92
C GLN A 333 15.36 -10.62 3.54
N GLY A 334 14.30 -9.84 3.68
CA GLY A 334 12.93 -10.27 3.48
C GLY A 334 12.21 -9.44 2.41
N LYS A 335 11.53 -8.37 2.83
CA LYS A 335 10.57 -7.65 1.97
C LYS A 335 11.18 -7.03 0.72
N GLY A 336 12.40 -6.51 0.82
CA GLY A 336 13.17 -5.95 -0.29
C GLY A 336 13.56 -6.97 -1.36
N CYS A 337 13.54 -8.27 -1.02
CA CYS A 337 13.84 -9.36 -1.97
C CYS A 337 12.72 -9.62 -2.97
N TYR A 338 11.51 -9.16 -2.68
CA TYR A 338 10.33 -9.34 -3.50
C TYR A 338 10.09 -8.11 -4.39
N GLU A 339 9.99 -8.35 -5.70
CA GLU A 339 9.60 -7.33 -6.68
C GLU A 339 8.38 -7.81 -7.45
N ILE A 340 7.20 -7.25 -7.16
CA ILE A 340 6.01 -7.49 -7.98
C ILE A 340 6.15 -6.66 -9.25
N THR A 341 6.20 -7.34 -10.40
CA THR A 341 6.47 -6.70 -11.70
C THR A 341 5.19 -6.35 -12.43
N ARG A 342 4.24 -7.29 -12.47
CA ARG A 342 2.94 -7.11 -13.13
C ARG A 342 1.84 -7.90 -12.45
N ILE A 343 0.62 -7.41 -12.58
CA ILE A 343 -0.63 -8.06 -12.18
C ILE A 343 -1.46 -8.23 -13.45
N VAL A 344 -1.89 -9.47 -13.72
CA VAL A 344 -2.78 -9.79 -14.84
C VAL A 344 -4.10 -10.30 -14.27
N ILE A 345 -5.19 -9.78 -14.80
CA ILE A 345 -6.55 -10.16 -14.41
C ILE A 345 -7.23 -10.84 -15.59
N LYS A 346 -7.80 -12.02 -15.33
CA LYS A 346 -8.59 -12.79 -16.29
C LYS A 346 -9.99 -13.01 -15.74
N THR A 347 -11.00 -12.78 -16.56
CA THR A 347 -12.40 -13.05 -16.21
C THR A 347 -13.07 -13.81 -17.35
N SER A 348 -14.04 -14.65 -17.01
CA SER A 348 -14.87 -15.34 -17.99
C SER A 348 -15.77 -14.36 -18.74
N ASN A 349 -16.36 -14.82 -19.84
CA ASN A 349 -17.31 -14.03 -20.62
C ASN A 349 -18.39 -13.39 -19.75
N LYS A 350 -18.82 -12.18 -20.10
CA LYS A 350 -19.85 -11.35 -19.42
C LYS A 350 -19.48 -10.87 -18.00
N LEU A 351 -18.28 -11.17 -17.48
CA LEU A 351 -17.73 -10.53 -16.29
C LEU A 351 -16.61 -9.57 -16.70
N LEU A 352 -16.85 -8.27 -16.58
CA LEU A 352 -15.90 -7.24 -17.01
C LEU A 352 -15.07 -6.71 -15.85
N LEU A 353 -13.79 -6.49 -16.11
CA LEU A 353 -12.88 -5.77 -15.25
C LEU A 353 -13.08 -4.26 -15.39
N ASN A 354 -13.48 -3.58 -14.31
CA ASN A 354 -13.52 -2.12 -14.27
C ASN A 354 -12.12 -1.52 -14.07
N GLY A 355 -11.32 -2.13 -13.20
CA GLY A 355 -9.93 -1.73 -12.93
C GLY A 355 -9.46 -2.00 -11.50
N ILE A 356 -8.27 -1.49 -11.17
CA ILE A 356 -7.59 -1.70 -9.89
C ILE A 356 -7.53 -0.38 -9.11
N PHE A 357 -7.93 -0.42 -7.83
CA PHE A 357 -7.74 0.64 -6.85
C PHE A 357 -6.44 0.39 -6.08
N GLY A 358 -5.31 0.73 -6.68
CA GLY A 358 -4.00 0.48 -6.11
C GLY A 358 -2.90 1.24 -6.86
N PRO A 359 -1.65 1.21 -6.39
CA PRO A 359 -0.52 1.83 -7.07
C PRO A 359 -0.12 1.00 -8.30
N VAL A 360 -0.85 1.14 -9.40
CA VAL A 360 -0.55 0.44 -10.66
C VAL A 360 -0.55 1.40 -11.84
N SER A 361 0.05 0.99 -12.96
CA SER A 361 -0.14 1.64 -14.26
C SER A 361 -0.61 0.64 -15.30
N SER A 362 -1.72 0.99 -15.97
CA SER A 362 -2.29 0.22 -17.08
C SER A 362 -1.32 0.11 -18.25
N LEU A 363 -1.14 -1.10 -18.78
CA LEU A 363 -0.32 -1.37 -19.96
C LEU A 363 -1.09 -1.22 -21.29
N LYS A 364 -2.40 -0.91 -21.21
CA LYS A 364 -3.31 -0.63 -22.33
C LYS A 364 -3.37 -1.74 -23.38
N ASP A 365 -3.44 -2.99 -22.92
CA ASP A 365 -3.67 -4.13 -23.79
C ASP A 365 -5.12 -4.12 -24.32
N LYS A 366 -5.32 -4.62 -25.55
CA LYS A 366 -6.67 -4.76 -26.14
C LYS A 366 -7.35 -6.03 -25.62
N ASP A 367 -7.82 -5.98 -24.39
CA ASP A 367 -8.50 -7.08 -23.72
C ASP A 367 -10.03 -7.00 -23.91
N THR A 368 -10.67 -8.13 -24.26
CA THR A 368 -12.12 -8.20 -24.48
C THR A 368 -12.94 -8.21 -23.19
N HIS A 369 -12.30 -8.52 -22.06
CA HIS A 369 -12.93 -8.64 -20.75
C HIS A 369 -12.77 -7.39 -19.87
N VAL A 370 -12.47 -6.24 -20.49
CA VAL A 370 -12.29 -4.95 -19.82
C VAL A 370 -13.52 -4.06 -20.04
N SER A 371 -13.96 -3.42 -18.97
CA SER A 371 -15.11 -2.51 -18.96
C SER A 371 -14.84 -1.22 -19.74
N ASP A 372 -15.87 -0.74 -20.43
CA ASP A 372 -15.90 0.57 -21.09
C ASP A 372 -16.13 1.72 -20.11
N THR A 373 -16.57 1.42 -18.89
CA THR A 373 -16.68 2.35 -17.77
C THR A 373 -15.59 2.04 -16.73
N PRO A 374 -14.33 2.47 -16.96
CA PRO A 374 -13.21 2.11 -16.09
C PRO A 374 -13.35 2.73 -14.70
N LYS A 375 -12.97 1.97 -13.66
CA LYS A 375 -12.91 2.42 -12.27
C LYS A 375 -11.50 2.23 -11.71
N GLY A 376 -11.03 3.18 -10.92
CA GLY A 376 -9.62 3.20 -10.49
C GLY A 376 -8.68 3.33 -11.70
N PHE A 377 -7.58 2.58 -11.72
CA PHE A 377 -6.78 2.41 -12.92
C PHE A 377 -7.37 1.25 -13.75
N GLY A 378 -8.09 1.58 -14.83
CA GLY A 378 -8.74 0.62 -15.72
C GLY A 378 -8.20 0.65 -17.17
N GLY A 379 -8.98 0.11 -18.10
CA GLY A 379 -8.69 0.12 -19.54
C GLY A 379 -7.61 -0.87 -19.99
N SER A 380 -7.31 -1.89 -19.18
CA SER A 380 -6.38 -2.99 -19.50
C SER A 380 -6.68 -4.16 -18.55
N GLY A 381 -6.41 -5.40 -18.96
CA GLY A 381 -6.36 -6.58 -18.09
C GLY A 381 -4.98 -6.79 -17.46
N THR A 382 -3.95 -6.10 -17.96
CA THR A 382 -2.57 -6.19 -17.50
C THR A 382 -2.09 -4.85 -16.92
N PHE A 383 -1.48 -4.90 -15.75
CA PHE A 383 -1.03 -3.73 -15.02
C PHE A 383 0.40 -3.91 -14.52
N ARG A 384 1.23 -2.87 -14.66
CA ARG A 384 2.52 -2.80 -13.97
C ARG A 384 2.29 -2.35 -12.53
N TYR A 385 2.83 -3.08 -11.57
CA TYR A 385 2.75 -2.71 -10.16
C TYR A 385 3.76 -1.60 -9.83
N LYS A 386 3.33 -0.63 -9.01
CA LYS A 386 4.12 0.53 -8.55
C LYS A 386 4.06 0.70 -7.03
N GLY A 387 3.59 -0.31 -6.30
CA GLY A 387 3.46 -0.27 -4.85
C GLY A 387 4.71 -0.76 -4.11
N PRO A 388 4.60 -1.00 -2.79
CA PRO A 388 5.69 -1.50 -1.96
C PRO A 388 6.14 -2.90 -2.36
N SER A 389 7.45 -3.14 -2.30
CA SER A 389 8.02 -4.49 -2.29
C SER A 389 7.51 -5.25 -1.06
N SER A 390 6.75 -6.33 -1.28
CA SER A 390 6.12 -7.12 -0.23
C SER A 390 5.88 -8.54 -0.71
N ASN A 391 5.96 -9.50 0.21
CA ASN A 391 5.50 -10.87 0.03
C ASN A 391 4.00 -11.05 0.29
N LEU A 392 3.35 -10.05 0.89
CA LEU A 392 1.93 -10.05 1.23
C LEU A 392 1.27 -8.76 0.71
N PRO A 393 1.14 -8.57 -0.61
CA PRO A 393 0.44 -7.41 -1.17
C PRO A 393 -1.07 -7.51 -0.90
N SER A 394 -1.78 -6.38 -0.94
CA SER A 394 -3.25 -6.33 -0.87
C SER A 394 -3.80 -5.44 -1.98
N ILE A 395 -4.57 -6.04 -2.89
CA ILE A 395 -5.01 -5.42 -4.15
C ILE A 395 -6.54 -5.38 -4.17
N LEU A 396 -7.12 -4.19 -4.39
CA LEU A 396 -8.55 -4.01 -4.59
C LEU A 396 -8.87 -3.94 -6.08
N ILE A 397 -9.75 -4.83 -6.54
CA ILE A 397 -10.18 -4.97 -7.93
C ILE A 397 -11.69 -4.70 -8.00
N SER A 398 -12.13 -3.98 -9.03
CA SER A 398 -13.56 -3.77 -9.27
C SER A 398 -14.00 -4.46 -10.55
N LEU A 399 -15.15 -5.14 -10.47
CA LEU A 399 -15.75 -5.88 -11.57
C LEU A 399 -17.20 -5.42 -11.79
N SER A 400 -17.71 -5.67 -12.99
CA SER A 400 -19.13 -5.50 -13.32
C SER A 400 -19.62 -6.64 -14.19
N VAL A 401 -20.91 -6.94 -14.09
CA VAL A 401 -21.56 -7.90 -15.00
C VAL A 401 -21.98 -7.14 -16.26
N ASP A 402 -21.58 -7.65 -17.41
CA ASP A 402 -21.98 -7.13 -18.70
C ASP A 402 -23.14 -7.93 -19.26
N THR A 403 -24.25 -7.24 -19.51
CA THR A 403 -25.24 -7.70 -20.46
C THR A 403 -25.09 -6.80 -21.67
N SER A 404 -24.62 -7.40 -22.73
CA SER A 404 -24.48 -6.87 -24.08
C SER A 404 -25.24 -5.58 -24.43
N ARG A 405 -24.57 -4.75 -25.22
CA ARG A 405 -25.04 -3.43 -25.67
C ARG A 405 -26.29 -3.45 -26.56
N SER A 406 -26.68 -4.62 -27.09
CA SER A 406 -27.83 -4.75 -28.00
C SER A 406 -28.93 -5.68 -27.44
N ALA A 407 -30.19 -5.40 -27.79
CA ALA A 407 -31.35 -6.20 -27.39
C ALA A 407 -31.29 -7.66 -27.88
N ALA A 408 -30.58 -7.92 -29.00
CA ALA A 408 -30.41 -9.25 -29.57
C ALA A 408 -29.40 -10.11 -28.79
N GLU A 409 -28.32 -9.50 -28.31
CA GLU A 409 -27.32 -10.19 -27.47
C GLU A 409 -27.78 -10.30 -26.01
N ALA A 410 -28.74 -9.49 -25.58
CA ALA A 410 -29.34 -9.55 -24.24
C ALA A 410 -30.25 -10.79 -24.08
N LEU A 411 -30.65 -11.39 -25.20
CA LEU A 411 -31.34 -12.69 -25.26
C LEU A 411 -30.39 -13.88 -25.11
N GLN A 412 -29.07 -13.66 -25.12
CA GLN A 412 -28.09 -14.72 -24.92
C GLN A 412 -28.07 -15.13 -23.44
N GLU A 413 -28.26 -16.41 -23.15
CA GLU A 413 -28.28 -16.93 -21.77
C GLU A 413 -27.02 -16.50 -21.02
N MET A 414 -27.22 -15.94 -19.84
CA MET A 414 -26.14 -15.48 -18.99
C MET A 414 -25.49 -16.68 -18.31
N PRO A 415 -24.14 -16.73 -18.24
CA PRO A 415 -23.48 -17.84 -17.57
C PRO A 415 -23.92 -17.92 -16.10
N ASP A 416 -24.31 -19.12 -15.65
CA ASP A 416 -24.59 -19.33 -14.22
C ASP A 416 -23.31 -19.42 -13.37
N LYS A 417 -22.15 -19.43 -14.03
CA LYS A 417 -20.83 -19.66 -13.44
C LYS A 417 -19.81 -18.69 -14.04
N PHE A 418 -19.19 -17.87 -13.21
CA PHE A 418 -18.10 -16.99 -13.62
C PHE A 418 -16.77 -17.44 -13.02
N SER A 419 -15.71 -17.31 -13.82
CA SER A 419 -14.33 -17.56 -13.42
C SER A 419 -13.60 -16.21 -13.33
N PHE A 420 -12.92 -15.95 -12.23
CA PHE A 420 -12.13 -14.75 -12.00
C PHE A 420 -10.77 -15.13 -11.45
N GLN A 421 -9.70 -14.78 -12.17
CA GLN A 421 -8.33 -15.13 -11.82
C GLN A 421 -7.44 -13.89 -11.77
N MET A 422 -6.61 -13.84 -10.73
CA MET A 422 -5.52 -12.90 -10.59
C MET A 422 -4.19 -13.65 -10.71
N GLU A 423 -3.31 -13.12 -11.55
CA GLU A 423 -1.95 -13.61 -11.74
C GLU A 423 -0.97 -12.52 -11.28
N CYS A 424 -0.27 -12.78 -10.18
CA CYS A 424 0.74 -11.89 -9.62
C CYS A 424 2.13 -12.37 -10.03
N TYR A 425 2.75 -11.66 -10.98
CA TYR A 425 4.10 -11.95 -11.41
C TYR A 425 5.09 -11.19 -10.55
N TYR A 426 6.03 -11.93 -9.97
CA TYR A 426 7.02 -11.35 -9.08
C TYR A 426 8.36 -12.03 -9.24
N LYS A 427 9.39 -11.31 -8.82
CA LYS A 427 10.73 -11.83 -8.69
C LYS A 427 11.07 -12.00 -7.23
N HIS A 428 11.75 -13.08 -6.92
CA HIS A 428 12.39 -13.29 -5.63
C HIS A 428 13.85 -13.67 -5.88
N LEU A 429 14.76 -12.85 -5.38
CA LEU A 429 16.19 -12.96 -5.67
C LEU A 429 16.47 -12.98 -7.19
N ASN A 430 16.91 -14.13 -7.72
CA ASN A 430 17.26 -14.30 -9.13
C ASN A 430 16.22 -15.12 -9.91
N GLN A 431 15.06 -15.41 -9.30
CA GLN A 431 14.06 -16.30 -9.87
C GLN A 431 12.75 -15.54 -10.11
N GLU A 432 12.05 -15.90 -11.20
CA GLU A 432 10.75 -15.36 -11.55
C GLU A 432 9.65 -16.37 -11.23
N TYR A 433 8.56 -15.85 -10.70
CA TYR A 433 7.41 -16.63 -10.28
C TYR A 433 6.11 -15.95 -10.71
N VAL A 434 5.05 -16.75 -10.76
CA VAL A 434 3.67 -16.27 -10.83
C VAL A 434 2.84 -16.97 -9.76
N SER A 435 2.22 -16.18 -8.88
CA SER A 435 1.17 -16.65 -7.98
C SER A 435 -0.18 -16.50 -8.70
N VAL A 436 -0.89 -17.61 -8.85
CA VAL A 436 -2.18 -17.66 -9.55
C VAL A 436 -3.25 -17.95 -8.51
N GLU A 437 -4.21 -17.02 -8.35
CA GLU A 437 -5.38 -17.20 -7.51
C GLU A 437 -6.64 -17.13 -8.38
N THR A 438 -7.54 -18.11 -8.22
CA THR A 438 -8.79 -18.20 -8.99
C THR A 438 -9.97 -18.29 -8.04
N LYS A 439 -11.00 -17.49 -8.31
CA LYS A 439 -12.26 -17.45 -7.59
C LYS A 439 -13.41 -17.83 -8.51
N PHE A 440 -14.27 -18.69 -8.00
CA PHE A 440 -15.57 -19.00 -8.59
C PHE A 440 -16.60 -17.98 -8.10
N ILE A 441 -17.40 -17.44 -9.02
CA ILE A 441 -18.51 -16.55 -8.69
C ILE A 441 -19.79 -17.13 -9.30
N PRO A 442 -20.71 -17.68 -8.48
CA PRO A 442 -22.01 -18.15 -8.95
C PRO A 442 -22.93 -16.98 -9.32
N SER A 443 -23.80 -17.24 -10.29
CA SER A 443 -24.99 -16.43 -10.54
C SER A 443 -26.03 -16.64 -9.42
N THR A 444 -26.85 -15.62 -9.14
CA THR A 444 -28.03 -15.75 -8.27
C THR A 444 -29.09 -16.73 -8.79
N THR A 445 -29.04 -17.12 -10.07
CA THR A 445 -29.94 -18.13 -10.68
C THR A 445 -29.43 -19.56 -10.54
N LEU A 446 -28.15 -19.75 -10.19
CA LEU A 446 -27.59 -21.07 -10.01
C LEU A 446 -28.32 -21.78 -8.83
N PRO A 447 -28.78 -23.04 -8.98
CA PRO A 447 -29.40 -23.77 -7.89
C PRO A 447 -28.45 -23.90 -6.69
N GLY A 448 -28.92 -23.55 -5.50
CA GLY A 448 -28.14 -23.55 -4.26
C GLY A 448 -28.30 -22.27 -3.44
N GLU A 449 -27.45 -22.08 -2.44
CA GLU A 449 -27.46 -20.91 -1.55
C GLU A 449 -26.71 -19.71 -2.16
N HIS A 450 -27.18 -19.22 -3.30
CA HIS A 450 -26.55 -18.15 -4.08
C HIS A 450 -27.32 -16.82 -4.04
N LEU A 451 -28.15 -16.64 -3.01
CA LEU A 451 -28.88 -15.39 -2.84
C LEU A 451 -27.89 -14.24 -2.58
N LEU A 452 -28.07 -13.13 -3.31
CA LEU A 452 -27.18 -11.97 -3.26
C LEU A 452 -26.98 -11.43 -1.84
N THR A 453 -28.05 -11.30 -1.05
CA THR A 453 -28.00 -10.75 0.31
C THR A 453 -27.30 -11.70 1.28
N GLN A 454 -27.52 -13.02 1.17
CA GLN A 454 -26.86 -14.01 2.02
C GLN A 454 -25.37 -14.15 1.71
N ASN A 455 -24.95 -13.86 0.48
CA ASN A 455 -23.56 -13.89 0.04
C ASN A 455 -22.85 -12.54 0.21
N PHE A 456 -23.36 -11.64 1.05
CA PHE A 456 -22.71 -10.36 1.35
C PHE A 456 -21.61 -10.52 2.40
N HIS A 457 -20.41 -10.00 2.10
CA HIS A 457 -19.27 -10.01 3.01
C HIS A 457 -18.98 -8.60 3.54
N TRP A 458 -19.38 -8.36 4.78
CA TRP A 458 -19.32 -7.04 5.41
C TRP A 458 -17.88 -6.53 5.60
N ASP A 459 -16.94 -7.42 5.88
CA ASP A 459 -15.53 -7.12 6.11
C ASP A 459 -14.83 -6.76 4.80
N ILE A 460 -15.12 -7.47 3.71
CA ILE A 460 -14.64 -7.12 2.37
C ILE A 460 -15.23 -5.78 1.92
N MET A 461 -16.52 -5.54 2.20
CA MET A 461 -17.14 -4.22 1.96
C MET A 461 -16.40 -3.12 2.73
N ALA A 462 -16.20 -3.30 4.05
CA ALA A 462 -15.50 -2.34 4.89
C ALA A 462 -14.08 -2.05 4.38
N GLY A 463 -13.30 -3.09 4.08
CA GLY A 463 -11.96 -2.97 3.53
C GLY A 463 -11.95 -2.28 2.15
N SER A 464 -12.94 -2.57 1.31
CA SER A 464 -13.05 -1.93 -0.01
C SER A 464 -13.30 -0.42 0.11
N ILE A 465 -14.15 0.00 1.08
CA ILE A 465 -14.40 1.41 1.39
C ILE A 465 -13.10 2.09 1.83
N MET A 466 -12.36 1.51 2.78
CA MET A 466 -11.11 2.06 3.27
C MET A 466 -10.07 2.27 2.16
N LYS A 467 -9.91 1.26 1.28
CA LYS A 467 -8.97 1.31 0.15
C LYS A 467 -9.42 2.30 -0.93
N LYS A 468 -10.71 2.42 -1.23
CA LYS A 468 -11.24 3.43 -2.18
C LYS A 468 -11.04 4.86 -1.69
N ILE A 469 -11.31 5.14 -0.41
CA ILE A 469 -11.05 6.46 0.19
C ILE A 469 -9.56 6.80 0.03
N SER A 470 -8.68 5.85 0.39
CA SER A 470 -7.23 6.05 0.29
C SER A 470 -6.77 6.23 -1.15
N PHE A 471 -7.34 5.48 -2.09
CA PHE A 471 -7.08 5.67 -3.51
C PHE A 471 -7.51 7.08 -3.99
N ALA A 472 -8.68 7.55 -3.56
CA ALA A 472 -9.21 8.85 -3.94
C ALA A 472 -8.31 10.01 -3.44
N VAL A 473 -7.88 9.93 -2.18
CA VAL A 473 -6.94 10.87 -1.56
C VAL A 473 -5.60 10.87 -2.28
N LEU A 474 -5.03 9.67 -2.49
CA LEU A 474 -3.70 9.53 -3.07
C LEU A 474 -3.72 9.93 -4.55
N PHE A 475 -4.59 9.35 -5.37
CA PHE A 475 -4.47 9.37 -6.84
C PHE A 475 -5.50 10.24 -7.56
N GLN A 476 -6.65 10.53 -6.97
CA GLN A 476 -7.72 11.30 -7.63
C GLN A 476 -7.76 12.77 -7.19
N GLY A 477 -6.95 13.16 -6.20
CA GLY A 477 -6.95 14.52 -5.70
C GLY A 477 -8.15 14.87 -4.82
N LYS A 478 -8.87 13.85 -4.32
CA LYS A 478 -10.03 13.99 -3.43
C LYS A 478 -9.59 14.00 -1.98
N PHE A 479 -8.95 15.08 -1.57
CA PHE A 479 -8.33 15.22 -0.25
C PHE A 479 -8.82 16.44 0.53
N TYR A 480 -9.74 17.24 -0.01
CA TYR A 480 -10.28 18.40 0.71
C TYR A 480 -11.30 17.97 1.75
N ASP A 481 -11.60 18.84 2.72
CA ASP A 481 -12.52 18.48 3.81
C ASP A 481 -13.94 18.17 3.29
N TYR A 482 -14.36 18.83 2.21
CA TYR A 482 -15.64 18.53 1.56
C TYR A 482 -15.65 17.13 0.90
N ASP A 483 -14.51 16.65 0.39
CA ASP A 483 -14.40 15.29 -0.18
C ASP A 483 -14.54 14.23 0.91
N LEU A 484 -13.88 14.44 2.05
CA LEU A 484 -13.95 13.52 3.20
C LEU A 484 -15.37 13.50 3.79
N ARG A 485 -16.02 14.66 3.88
CA ARG A 485 -17.43 14.75 4.31
C ARG A 485 -18.37 14.06 3.32
N TRP A 486 -18.11 14.18 2.03
CA TRP A 486 -18.89 13.46 1.02
C TRP A 486 -18.78 11.95 1.21
N TRP A 487 -17.57 11.42 1.45
CA TRP A 487 -17.38 10.00 1.78
C TRP A 487 -18.18 9.57 3.02
N THR A 488 -18.19 10.38 4.09
CA THR A 488 -19.03 10.12 5.27
C THR A 488 -20.50 9.99 4.90
N LEU A 489 -21.02 10.88 4.05
CA LEU A 489 -22.42 10.84 3.61
C LEU A 489 -22.71 9.61 2.74
N GLU A 490 -21.82 9.23 1.83
CA GLU A 490 -21.97 8.04 0.99
C GLU A 490 -21.97 6.75 1.83
N ILE A 491 -21.11 6.65 2.85
CA ILE A 491 -21.12 5.52 3.78
C ILE A 491 -22.48 5.41 4.49
N VAL A 492 -23.00 6.52 5.03
CA VAL A 492 -24.30 6.52 5.73
C VAL A 492 -25.44 6.15 4.78
N LYS A 493 -25.43 6.62 3.53
CA LYS A 493 -26.43 6.24 2.51
C LYS A 493 -26.38 4.73 2.23
N LEU A 494 -25.18 4.19 1.98
CA LEU A 494 -24.98 2.77 1.75
C LEU A 494 -25.52 1.93 2.91
N LEU A 495 -25.14 2.28 4.14
CA LEU A 495 -25.56 1.54 5.35
C LEU A 495 -27.08 1.55 5.51
N LYS A 496 -27.76 2.66 5.24
CA LYS A 496 -29.23 2.71 5.26
C LYS A 496 -29.86 1.77 4.23
N SER A 497 -29.30 1.74 3.02
CA SER A 497 -29.78 0.84 1.96
C SER A 497 -29.52 -0.63 2.30
N LEU A 498 -28.34 -0.98 2.81
CA LEU A 498 -28.00 -2.34 3.22
C LEU A 498 -28.83 -2.82 4.42
N ASN A 499 -29.10 -1.93 5.38
CA ASN A 499 -29.94 -2.23 6.55
C ASN A 499 -31.40 -2.50 6.16
N ALA A 500 -31.90 -1.86 5.08
CA ALA A 500 -33.26 -2.09 4.59
C ALA A 500 -33.44 -3.47 3.92
N ILE A 501 -32.35 -4.10 3.46
CA ILE A 501 -32.37 -5.41 2.79
C ILE A 501 -31.79 -6.53 3.67
N ASP A 502 -31.51 -6.24 4.95
CA ASP A 502 -31.08 -7.18 5.99
C ASP A 502 -29.90 -8.09 5.59
N VAL A 503 -28.74 -7.49 5.29
CA VAL A 503 -27.52 -8.24 4.98
C VAL A 503 -26.82 -8.80 6.23
N PRO A 504 -26.18 -9.99 6.14
CA PRO A 504 -25.37 -10.55 7.23
C PRO A 504 -24.28 -9.59 7.71
N GLY A 505 -24.08 -9.51 9.03
CA GLY A 505 -23.01 -8.71 9.62
C GLY A 505 -23.16 -7.19 9.50
N ILE A 506 -24.36 -6.68 9.17
CA ILE A 506 -24.61 -5.23 9.04
C ILE A 506 -24.21 -4.42 10.29
N LYS A 507 -24.44 -4.95 11.49
CA LYS A 507 -24.03 -4.30 12.76
C LYS A 507 -22.52 -4.11 12.85
N SER A 508 -21.74 -5.13 12.47
CA SER A 508 -20.28 -5.06 12.44
C SER A 508 -19.79 -4.00 11.43
N LEU A 509 -20.45 -3.90 10.27
CA LEU A 509 -20.16 -2.86 9.28
C LEU A 509 -20.48 -1.46 9.81
N GLN A 510 -21.63 -1.28 10.47
CA GLN A 510 -22.01 -0.01 11.11
C GLN A 510 -20.97 0.37 12.18
N GLU A 511 -20.57 -0.55 13.05
CA GLU A 511 -19.54 -0.29 14.05
C GLU A 511 -18.21 0.11 13.43
N VAL A 512 -17.69 -0.65 12.46
CA VAL A 512 -16.39 -0.31 11.86
C VAL A 512 -16.46 1.02 11.11
N THR A 513 -17.55 1.33 10.41
CA THR A 513 -17.70 2.62 9.70
C THR A 513 -17.80 3.81 10.65
N TYR A 514 -18.29 3.63 11.88
CA TYR A 514 -18.15 4.63 12.93
C TYR A 514 -16.69 4.93 13.24
N PHE A 515 -15.88 3.88 13.44
CA PHE A 515 -14.44 4.05 13.67
C PHE A 515 -13.72 4.65 12.46
N MET A 516 -14.11 4.31 11.22
CA MET A 516 -13.57 4.92 10.00
C MET A 516 -13.76 6.44 9.98
N GLN A 517 -14.94 6.93 10.40
CA GLN A 517 -15.25 8.36 10.44
C GLN A 517 -14.49 9.12 11.52
N ARG A 518 -13.95 8.40 12.51
CA ARG A 518 -13.18 8.97 13.62
C ARG A 518 -11.67 8.79 13.47
N SER A 519 -11.24 7.88 12.61
CA SER A 519 -9.83 7.64 12.35
C SER A 519 -9.24 8.66 11.37
N THR A 520 -7.92 8.60 11.24
CA THR A 520 -7.12 9.37 10.27
C THR A 520 -7.57 9.15 8.81
N LEU A 521 -8.36 8.11 8.53
CA LEU A 521 -8.91 7.83 7.21
C LEU A 521 -9.81 8.95 6.69
N LEU A 522 -10.62 9.57 7.57
CA LEU A 522 -11.56 10.64 7.20
C LEU A 522 -11.35 11.92 8.00
N ARG A 523 -10.32 11.97 8.87
CA ARG A 523 -9.98 13.15 9.68
C ARG A 523 -8.50 13.50 9.54
N LYS A 524 -8.22 14.78 9.30
CA LYS A 524 -6.86 15.34 9.22
C LYS A 524 -6.31 15.83 10.57
N ARG A 525 -7.16 15.97 11.59
CA ARG A 525 -6.82 16.57 12.89
C ARG A 525 -5.67 15.80 13.55
N ASN A 526 -4.74 16.53 14.17
CA ASN A 526 -3.57 15.98 14.87
C ASN A 526 -2.65 15.10 14.00
N THR A 527 -2.62 15.34 12.69
CA THR A 527 -1.65 14.73 11.79
C THR A 527 -1.01 15.81 10.93
N SER A 528 0.25 15.62 10.59
CA SER A 528 0.90 16.38 9.52
C SER A 528 0.45 15.87 8.15
N PRO A 529 0.58 16.71 7.09
CA PRO A 529 0.38 16.29 5.70
C PRO A 529 1.13 15.01 5.31
N ASP A 530 2.40 14.84 5.71
CA ASP A 530 3.17 13.64 5.39
C ASP A 530 2.66 12.39 6.14
N GLU A 531 2.41 12.47 7.45
CA GLU A 531 1.85 11.35 8.24
C GLU A 531 0.49 10.89 7.71
N TRP A 532 -0.32 11.82 7.21
CA TRP A 532 -1.62 11.51 6.65
C TRP A 532 -1.50 10.72 5.34
N ILE A 533 -0.57 11.09 4.46
CA ILE A 533 -0.28 10.33 3.25
C ILE A 533 0.31 8.96 3.57
N VAL A 534 1.14 8.87 4.61
CA VAL A 534 1.66 7.59 5.10
C VAL A 534 0.53 6.66 5.52
N TYR A 535 -0.42 7.17 6.32
CA TYR A 535 -1.59 6.41 6.75
C TYR A 535 -2.39 5.86 5.55
N HIS A 536 -2.72 6.71 4.58
CA HIS A 536 -3.48 6.28 3.40
C HIS A 536 -2.71 5.28 2.52
N TRP A 537 -1.39 5.45 2.40
CA TRP A 537 -0.56 4.49 1.66
C TRP A 537 -0.55 3.11 2.34
N THR A 538 -0.46 3.07 3.67
CA THR A 538 -0.55 1.82 4.43
C THR A 538 -1.93 1.18 4.25
N ILE A 539 -3.03 1.94 4.38
CA ILE A 539 -4.38 1.40 4.16
C ILE A 539 -4.53 0.77 2.76
N LEU A 540 -4.01 1.46 1.74
CA LEU A 540 -4.12 1.00 0.37
C LEU A 540 -3.35 -0.31 0.13
N ASN A 541 -2.17 -0.47 0.72
CA ASN A 541 -1.22 -1.54 0.38
C ASN A 541 -1.13 -2.67 1.40
N SER A 542 -1.69 -2.51 2.60
CA SER A 542 -1.63 -3.52 3.66
C SER A 542 -2.85 -4.46 3.67
N PRO A 543 -2.69 -5.70 4.19
CA PRO A 543 -3.77 -6.66 4.35
C PRO A 543 -4.92 -6.17 5.24
N LEU A 544 -6.11 -6.74 5.06
CA LEU A 544 -7.30 -6.44 5.86
C LEU A 544 -7.03 -6.56 7.36
N SER A 545 -6.38 -7.65 7.77
CA SER A 545 -6.01 -7.92 9.16
C SER A 545 -5.23 -6.78 9.83
N HIS A 546 -4.46 -6.01 9.05
CA HIS A 546 -3.70 -4.87 9.53
C HIS A 546 -4.53 -3.57 9.50
N ILE A 547 -5.20 -3.27 8.40
CA ILE A 547 -5.93 -1.99 8.25
C ILE A 547 -7.15 -1.89 9.18
N PHE A 548 -7.79 -3.03 9.52
CA PHE A 548 -8.85 -3.03 10.52
C PHE A 548 -8.34 -2.57 11.89
N LYS A 549 -7.13 -2.98 12.29
CA LYS A 549 -6.49 -2.54 13.55
C LYS A 549 -6.12 -1.06 13.52
N MET A 550 -5.72 -0.54 12.36
CA MET A 550 -5.41 0.88 12.19
C MET A 550 -6.63 1.79 12.38
N VAL A 551 -7.82 1.32 12.01
CA VAL A 551 -9.08 2.07 12.14
C VAL A 551 -9.74 1.81 13.49
N ARG A 552 -9.85 0.53 13.87
CA ARG A 552 -10.44 0.06 15.13
C ARG A 552 -9.39 -0.78 15.87
N PRO A 553 -8.56 -0.16 16.74
CA PRO A 553 -7.61 -0.89 17.56
C PRO A 553 -8.26 -2.05 18.33
N GLN A 554 -7.52 -3.15 18.47
CA GLN A 554 -7.92 -4.29 19.29
C GLN A 554 -7.38 -4.13 20.70
N VAL A 555 -8.20 -4.43 21.69
CA VAL A 555 -7.85 -4.27 23.11
C VAL A 555 -7.98 -5.62 23.79
N TYR A 556 -6.92 -6.04 24.46
CA TYR A 556 -6.82 -7.35 25.10
C TYR A 556 -6.56 -7.17 26.60
N SER A 557 -7.33 -7.86 27.43
CA SER A 557 -6.93 -8.20 28.80
C SER A 557 -6.30 -9.59 28.83
N THR A 558 -5.91 -10.05 30.00
CA THR A 558 -5.51 -11.45 30.20
C THR A 558 -6.67 -12.45 30.03
N THR A 559 -7.92 -11.99 30.14
CA THR A 559 -9.11 -12.83 30.05
C THR A 559 -9.71 -12.89 28.65
N GLY A 560 -9.36 -11.95 27.76
CA GLY A 560 -9.78 -11.98 26.37
C GLY A 560 -9.82 -10.62 25.69
N LEU A 561 -10.54 -10.55 24.57
CA LEU A 561 -10.74 -9.32 23.81
C LEU A 561 -11.81 -8.44 24.49
N ILE A 562 -11.50 -7.16 24.63
CA ILE A 562 -12.39 -6.13 25.18
C ILE A 562 -12.84 -5.20 24.06
N GLN A 563 -14.06 -4.68 24.20
CA GLN A 563 -14.57 -3.68 23.27
C GLN A 563 -13.75 -2.39 23.35
N ASN A 564 -13.35 -1.87 22.19
CA ASN A 564 -12.57 -0.65 22.10
C ASN A 564 -13.45 0.60 22.28
N THR A 565 -13.95 0.80 23.50
CA THR A 565 -14.82 1.91 23.90
C THR A 565 -14.22 2.73 25.04
N THR A 566 -14.83 3.86 25.37
CA THR A 566 -14.47 4.70 26.53
C THR A 566 -14.60 4.00 27.87
N ASP A 567 -15.24 2.83 27.93
CA ASP A 567 -15.38 2.04 29.16
C ASP A 567 -14.02 1.52 29.64
N ILE A 568 -13.05 1.35 28.73
CA ILE A 568 -11.66 1.00 29.03
C ILE A 568 -10.99 2.00 29.99
N LEU A 569 -11.44 3.25 30.02
CA LEU A 569 -10.88 4.26 30.91
C LEU A 569 -11.04 3.87 32.39
N ASN A 570 -12.10 3.14 32.73
CA ASN A 570 -12.42 2.68 34.07
C ASN A 570 -12.03 1.21 34.31
N TYR A 571 -11.35 0.57 33.37
CA TYR A 571 -10.98 -0.83 33.47
C TYR A 571 -9.84 -1.03 34.49
N ALA A 572 -10.02 -1.94 35.44
CA ALA A 572 -9.11 -2.12 36.57
C ALA A 572 -7.85 -2.93 36.20
N GLU A 573 -7.94 -3.85 35.24
CA GLU A 573 -6.84 -4.76 34.86
C GLU A 573 -5.99 -4.16 33.74
N PRO A 574 -4.70 -4.54 33.65
CA PRO A 574 -3.84 -4.03 32.59
C PRO A 574 -4.31 -4.50 31.22
N LEU A 575 -4.00 -3.71 30.19
CA LEU A 575 -4.49 -3.92 28.84
C LEU A 575 -3.37 -3.85 27.80
N LEU A 576 -3.51 -4.63 26.75
CA LEU A 576 -2.70 -4.55 25.53
C LEU A 576 -3.55 -3.98 24.40
N VAL A 577 -3.13 -2.86 23.82
CA VAL A 577 -3.81 -2.18 22.71
C VAL A 577 -2.98 -2.31 21.44
N ASP A 578 -3.54 -2.99 20.45
CA ASP A 578 -2.95 -3.18 19.12
C ASP A 578 -3.70 -2.35 18.08
N GLY A 579 -3.11 -1.22 17.70
CA GLY A 579 -3.61 -0.29 16.69
C GLY A 579 -2.97 -0.47 15.31
N GLY A 580 -2.39 -1.65 15.01
CA GLY A 580 -1.68 -1.92 13.77
C GLY A 580 -0.26 -1.34 13.78
N ASN A 581 -0.15 -0.01 13.66
CA ASN A 581 1.13 0.73 13.67
C ASN A 581 1.54 1.20 15.08
N VAL A 582 0.67 1.05 16.06
CA VAL A 582 0.89 1.43 17.45
C VAL A 582 0.58 0.23 18.33
N LEU A 583 1.47 -0.07 19.27
CA LEU A 583 1.32 -1.16 20.22
C LEU A 583 1.55 -0.62 21.63
N VAL A 584 0.54 -0.69 22.49
CA VAL A 584 0.60 -0.08 23.83
C VAL A 584 0.24 -1.08 24.91
N VAL A 585 1.12 -1.27 25.87
CA VAL A 585 0.77 -1.92 27.15
C VAL A 585 0.37 -0.82 28.13
N ARG A 586 -0.89 -0.85 28.55
CA ARG A 586 -1.50 0.10 29.47
C ARG A 586 -1.59 -0.55 30.86
N ASP A 587 -0.66 -0.19 31.73
CA ASP A 587 -0.59 -0.64 33.12
C ASP A 587 -1.55 0.17 34.00
N THR A 588 -2.70 -0.41 34.32
CA THR A 588 -3.78 0.23 35.10
C THR A 588 -3.62 0.04 36.61
N SER A 589 -2.85 -0.95 37.05
CA SER A 589 -2.74 -1.41 38.44
C SER A 589 -1.28 -1.68 38.79
N VAL A 590 -0.69 -0.79 39.59
CA VAL A 590 0.72 -0.91 39.99
C VAL A 590 0.94 -2.22 40.77
N GLY A 591 1.85 -3.06 40.28
CA GLY A 591 2.20 -4.34 40.91
C GLY A 591 1.36 -5.53 40.46
N ASP A 592 0.52 -5.36 39.43
CA ASP A 592 -0.27 -6.45 38.87
C ASP A 592 0.61 -7.39 38.02
N SER A 593 0.75 -8.64 38.46
CA SER A 593 1.58 -9.65 37.79
C SER A 593 1.10 -9.99 36.36
N ARG A 594 -0.13 -9.63 36.01
CA ARG A 594 -0.69 -9.81 34.66
C ARG A 594 -0.02 -8.93 33.61
N VAL A 595 0.56 -7.80 34.03
CA VAL A 595 1.29 -6.89 33.13
C VAL A 595 2.40 -7.63 32.39
N ASP A 596 3.15 -8.49 33.08
CA ASP A 596 4.28 -9.22 32.48
C ASP A 596 3.83 -10.20 31.39
N SER A 597 2.66 -10.81 31.57
CA SER A 597 2.05 -11.67 30.54
C SER A 597 1.65 -10.88 29.30
N LEU A 598 1.09 -9.68 29.49
CA LEU A 598 0.74 -8.79 28.39
C LEU A 598 1.96 -8.20 27.68
N LYS A 599 3.04 -7.94 28.41
CA LYS A 599 4.34 -7.56 27.83
C LYS A 599 4.91 -8.67 26.95
N ALA A 600 4.85 -9.92 27.40
CA ALA A 600 5.28 -11.06 26.58
C ALA A 600 4.42 -11.23 25.31
N ALA A 601 3.10 -11.02 25.42
CA ALA A 601 2.21 -11.02 24.26
C ALA A 601 2.51 -9.85 23.30
N ALA A 602 2.76 -8.65 23.85
CA ALA A 602 3.17 -7.49 23.06
C ALA A 602 4.51 -7.73 22.36
N ASP A 603 5.48 -8.35 23.03
CA ASP A 603 6.78 -8.69 22.47
C ASP A 603 6.65 -9.68 21.30
N THR A 604 5.75 -10.66 21.43
CA THR A 604 5.42 -11.59 20.34
C THR A 604 4.84 -10.84 19.12
N ILE A 605 3.90 -9.93 19.36
CA ILE A 605 3.30 -9.10 18.29
C ILE A 605 4.33 -8.15 17.66
N TYR A 606 5.20 -7.57 18.48
CA TYR A 606 6.25 -6.66 18.05
C TYR A 606 7.26 -7.42 17.18
N HIS A 607 7.66 -8.64 17.53
CA HIS A 607 8.61 -9.45 16.77
C HIS A 607 8.02 -10.19 15.56
N ASP A 608 6.71 -10.19 15.37
CA ASP A 608 6.04 -10.75 14.17
C ASP A 608 6.67 -10.21 12.86
N GLY A 609 7.18 -11.13 12.03
CA GLY A 609 7.84 -10.82 10.76
C GLY A 609 6.90 -10.33 9.66
N SER A 610 5.59 -10.57 9.80
CA SER A 610 4.59 -10.05 8.86
C SER A 610 4.40 -8.53 9.02
N ARG A 611 4.62 -8.00 10.24
CA ARG A 611 4.50 -6.57 10.55
C ARG A 611 5.70 -5.78 10.08
N PHE A 612 5.44 -4.87 9.17
CA PHE A 612 6.43 -3.93 8.68
C PHE A 612 5.77 -2.60 8.27
N PRO A 613 6.31 -1.46 8.69
CA PRO A 613 7.40 -1.33 9.68
C PRO A 613 6.97 -1.83 11.07
N LYS A 614 7.94 -2.00 11.97
CA LYS A 614 7.65 -2.38 13.35
C LYS A 614 6.72 -1.35 14.01
N PRO A 615 5.72 -1.80 14.78
CA PRO A 615 4.82 -0.88 15.44
C PRO A 615 5.56 -0.05 16.48
N TRP A 616 5.09 1.17 16.69
CA TRP A 616 5.58 2.01 17.76
C TRP A 616 5.12 1.44 19.11
N TYR A 617 6.02 0.73 19.79
CA TYR A 617 5.77 0.06 21.06
C TYR A 617 6.00 0.99 22.25
N ARG A 618 5.01 1.11 23.16
CA ARG A 618 5.10 1.90 24.38
C ARG A 618 4.41 1.23 25.57
N GLU A 619 4.96 1.48 26.74
CA GLU A 619 4.32 1.16 28.02
C GLU A 619 3.83 2.47 28.65
N THR A 620 2.60 2.49 29.13
CA THR A 620 1.98 3.69 29.72
C THR A 620 1.07 3.34 30.89
N LYS A 621 0.70 4.35 31.67
CA LYS A 621 -0.30 4.26 32.75
C LYS A 621 -1.50 5.16 32.44
N PRO A 622 -2.69 4.88 33.00
CA PRO A 622 -3.83 5.78 32.91
C PRO A 622 -3.47 7.23 33.26
N GLY A 623 -3.86 8.17 32.40
CA GLY A 623 -3.61 9.60 32.61
C GLY A 623 -2.17 10.08 32.32
N ALA A 624 -1.24 9.18 32.02
CA ALA A 624 0.09 9.57 31.55
C ALA A 624 0.03 10.15 30.12
N SER A 625 1.06 10.91 29.73
CA SER A 625 1.09 11.61 28.44
C SER A 625 0.93 10.69 27.23
N GLN A 626 1.43 9.46 27.30
CA GLN A 626 1.36 8.47 26.22
C GLN A 626 0.00 7.75 26.14
N ASP A 627 -0.83 7.82 27.20
CA ASP A 627 -2.18 7.22 27.21
C ASP A 627 -3.09 7.84 26.15
N ARG A 628 -2.80 9.10 25.75
CA ARG A 628 -3.54 9.81 24.69
C ARG A 628 -3.63 9.05 23.37
N PHE A 629 -2.64 8.21 23.05
CA PHE A 629 -2.63 7.42 21.81
C PHE A 629 -3.64 6.26 21.82
N VAL A 630 -4.00 5.79 23.02
CA VAL A 630 -5.12 4.85 23.23
C VAL A 630 -6.44 5.63 23.21
N ILE A 631 -6.54 6.67 24.06
CA ILE A 631 -7.78 7.43 24.28
C ILE A 631 -8.34 8.02 22.98
N ALA A 632 -7.49 8.58 22.12
CA ALA A 632 -7.90 9.22 20.88
C ALA A 632 -8.60 8.29 19.88
N ARG A 633 -8.49 6.96 20.06
CA ARG A 633 -9.02 5.94 19.14
C ARG A 633 -10.15 5.09 19.74
N LEU A 634 -10.58 5.40 20.96
CA LEU A 634 -11.69 4.71 21.62
C LEU A 634 -13.03 5.10 21.01
N GLY A 635 -13.96 4.14 20.93
CA GLY A 635 -15.37 4.41 20.62
C GLY A 635 -16.04 5.15 21.77
N LEU A 636 -16.78 6.23 21.48
CA LEU A 636 -17.40 7.06 22.52
C LEU A 636 -18.73 6.46 22.96
N THR A 637 -18.90 6.15 24.25
CA THR A 637 -20.17 5.73 24.86
C THR A 637 -20.96 6.91 25.37
N ALA A 638 -22.29 6.77 25.52
CA ALA A 638 -23.17 7.90 25.89
C ALA A 638 -22.76 8.67 27.17
N GLU A 639 -22.17 7.99 28.16
CA GLU A 639 -21.80 8.54 29.47
C GLU A 639 -20.29 8.82 29.63
N HIS A 640 -19.55 8.98 28.52
CA HIS A 640 -18.11 9.13 28.60
C HIS A 640 -17.67 10.42 29.31
N SER A 641 -16.56 10.35 30.04
CA SER A 641 -15.93 11.49 30.71
C SER A 641 -15.05 12.37 29.79
N LEU A 642 -14.90 12.00 28.51
CA LEU A 642 -14.10 12.77 27.56
C LEU A 642 -14.83 14.06 27.14
N HIS A 643 -14.15 15.19 27.14
CA HIS A 643 -14.69 16.47 26.67
C HIS A 643 -14.66 16.58 25.14
N SER A 644 -15.34 15.65 24.46
CA SER A 644 -15.44 15.61 23.00
C SER A 644 -16.89 15.81 22.56
N ASP A 645 -17.09 16.70 21.58
CA ASP A 645 -18.40 16.91 20.92
C ASP A 645 -18.65 15.91 19.77
N ASP A 646 -17.77 14.93 19.62
CA ASP A 646 -17.92 13.88 18.62
C ASP A 646 -19.20 13.05 18.86
N LEU A 647 -19.79 12.57 17.77
CA LEU A 647 -20.91 11.65 17.83
C LEU A 647 -20.52 10.37 18.60
N THR A 648 -21.36 9.96 19.54
CA THR A 648 -21.19 8.70 20.27
C THR A 648 -21.52 7.50 19.39
N LEU A 649 -20.93 6.34 19.69
CA LEU A 649 -21.21 5.08 19.01
C LEU A 649 -22.71 4.76 19.11
N ASP A 650 -23.32 4.92 20.28
CA ASP A 650 -24.75 4.69 20.49
C ASP A 650 -25.62 5.58 19.58
N LYS A 651 -25.29 6.87 19.50
CA LYS A 651 -26.01 7.83 18.64
C LYS A 651 -25.81 7.51 17.16
N TYR A 652 -24.61 7.07 16.77
CA TYR A 652 -24.34 6.65 15.40
C TYR A 652 -25.15 5.39 15.03
N MET A 653 -25.15 4.37 15.89
CA MET A 653 -25.92 3.15 15.68
C MET A 653 -27.42 3.44 15.64
N ALA A 654 -27.90 4.42 16.41
CA ALA A 654 -29.30 4.86 16.39
C ALA A 654 -29.74 5.46 15.04
N LEU A 655 -28.83 5.95 14.19
CA LEU A 655 -29.16 6.46 12.85
C LEU A 655 -29.75 5.39 11.91
N PHE A 656 -29.56 4.12 12.23
CA PHE A 656 -29.97 2.98 11.42
C PHE A 656 -31.11 2.15 12.03
N LYS A 657 -31.59 2.49 13.23
CA LYS A 657 -32.77 1.84 13.82
C LYS A 657 -34.03 2.22 13.04
N SER A 658 -34.94 1.26 12.84
CA SER A 658 -36.23 1.55 12.20
C SER A 658 -37.06 2.48 13.10
N LYS A 659 -37.78 3.44 12.50
CA LYS A 659 -38.69 4.33 13.23
C LYS A 659 -39.83 3.61 13.98
N SER A 660 -40.01 2.31 13.77
CA SER A 660 -41.07 1.49 14.37
C SER A 660 -40.73 0.90 15.75
N THR A 661 -39.52 1.15 16.28
CA THR A 661 -39.07 0.62 17.58
C THR A 661 -38.56 1.72 18.53
N ALA A 662 -38.93 2.98 18.28
CA ALA A 662 -38.63 4.12 19.15
C ALA A 662 -39.84 4.52 19.99
#